data_AF-A0A0Q7KNS7-F1
#
_entry.id   AF-A0A0Q7KNS7-F1
#
_cell.length_a   1.000
_cell.length_b   1.000
_cell.length_c   1.000
_cell.angle_alpha   90.00
_cell.angle_beta   90.00
_cell.angle_gamma   90.00
#
_symmetry.space_group_name_H-M   'P 1'
#
loop_
_entity.id
_entity.type
_entity.pdbx_description
1 polymer ?
#
loop_
_entity_poly.entity_id
_entity_poly.type
_entity_poly.pdbx_seq_one_letter_code
_entity_poly.pdbx_strand_id
1 'polypeptide(L)'
;MSRPLAICCVAYRTPDLLRTCLAGLATHLPDVPVHVHDNSAEHAAELDDVVRDHPDVTWHRGGRNIGFAAAVNALAASVPGHDLLLVNPDALLQGPLTATLAAIRGPGVAAAAPLTPPSSGAGRPWDVAHRPRGVVRALVSAAGYAEQLRRTPLSELYADRPDDVDGYLTGACLAISREAWDAVGAFDEEYFLYGEESQWQQRARAAGWRLVLADEPGVLHESAGTVASDPAASTRSGDLLRTNIALQIDQSGGTGSRRGDLYLAGTSVLDRVQRSKRRTRARRGATDRPSVVLTINRLVYGGAERHHVVLATELARRGHDVTIVALQRFGPLVAEVPHSVRVVRQPWWAPATDLPPGPSVVVTGDTNTETGFGTLWRARPGADDRRWLVGAHVPPDPDGPTYSAGLARAMRRADGFVALSPRHREQVEAHHDVARRRFVAPNGVAHAAGLADVPPRPERDPGAPLRLVMMSRIVELKNPHLLVEALDGLRDRAWTLDVFGDGPDRARLEALTPDDLRDRVRWRGWSPGPDHAFADADVVCLPSRSEAFPLTILEAMARRLPVVASATCAVPDMLDHGRAGVVVDDVTVQGWRTALAAVLDDPTGLSALADRGLARTRDHYTIEAMADAYENAITEVLS
;
A
#
# COMPACT_ATOMS: atom_id res chain seq x y z
N MET A 1 16.58 -20.58 34.32
CA MET A 1 17.66 -19.72 33.78
C MET A 1 16.99 -18.43 33.32
N SER A 2 17.50 -17.25 33.70
CA SER A 2 16.93 -15.99 33.24
C SER A 2 16.99 -15.94 31.72
N ARG A 3 15.87 -15.68 31.05
CA ARG A 3 15.87 -15.40 29.61
C ARG A 3 16.69 -14.11 29.38
N PRO A 4 17.59 -14.07 28.39
CA PRO A 4 18.33 -12.86 28.05
C PRO A 4 17.38 -11.81 27.46
N LEU A 5 17.76 -10.54 27.51
CA LEU A 5 17.00 -9.41 26.99
C LEU A 5 17.73 -8.82 25.79
N ALA A 6 17.00 -8.33 24.80
CA ALA A 6 17.53 -7.52 23.71
C ALA A 6 16.67 -6.26 23.53
N ILE A 7 17.32 -5.12 23.25
CA ILE A 7 16.64 -3.85 22.99
C ILE A 7 16.43 -3.73 21.49
N CYS A 8 15.19 -3.46 21.08
CA CYS A 8 14.80 -3.27 19.69
C CYS A 8 14.30 -1.84 19.50
N CYS A 9 14.95 -1.07 18.63
CA CYS A 9 14.59 0.30 18.32
C CYS A 9 14.41 0.48 16.80
N VAL A 10 13.35 1.18 16.38
CA VAL A 10 13.11 1.50 14.97
C VAL A 10 13.34 2.99 14.77
N ALA A 11 14.34 3.34 13.97
CA ALA A 11 14.73 4.71 13.71
C ALA A 11 14.12 5.26 12.41
N TYR A 12 13.67 6.52 12.43
CA TYR A 12 13.18 7.23 11.25
C TYR A 12 13.43 8.74 11.33
N ARG A 13 14.39 9.26 10.56
CA ARG A 13 14.67 10.70 10.35
C ARG A 13 14.85 11.54 11.62
N THR A 14 15.37 10.97 12.70
CA THR A 14 15.54 11.67 14.00
C THR A 14 16.88 11.32 14.67
N PRO A 15 18.03 11.73 14.08
CA PRO A 15 19.36 11.37 14.60
C PRO A 15 19.62 11.87 16.03
N ASP A 16 19.16 13.07 16.38
CA ASP A 16 19.39 13.66 17.71
C ASP A 16 18.61 12.94 18.82
N LEU A 17 17.34 12.61 18.55
CA LEU A 17 16.51 11.85 19.48
C LEU A 17 17.08 10.44 19.67
N LEU A 18 17.42 9.77 18.57
CA LEU A 18 18.04 8.45 18.62
C LEU A 18 19.34 8.46 19.44
N ARG A 19 20.21 9.44 19.23
CA ARG A 19 21.46 9.60 20.00
C ARG A 19 21.20 9.74 21.50
N THR A 20 20.21 10.56 21.87
CA THR A 20 19.85 10.78 23.27
C THR A 20 19.24 9.52 23.90
N CYS A 21 18.38 8.82 23.15
CA CYS A 21 17.82 7.52 23.55
C CYS A 21 18.92 6.47 23.76
N LEU A 22 19.84 6.29 22.81
CA LEU A 22 20.96 5.35 22.91
C LEU A 22 21.86 5.65 24.12
N ALA A 23 22.13 6.92 24.42
CA ALA A 23 22.88 7.31 25.61
C ALA A 23 22.15 6.94 26.92
N GLY A 24 20.81 7.14 26.96
CA GLY A 24 19.97 6.71 28.08
C GLY A 24 19.98 5.19 28.26
N LEU A 25 19.90 4.43 27.17
CA LEU A 25 20.00 2.97 27.18
C LEU A 25 21.36 2.49 27.71
N ALA A 26 22.46 3.06 27.23
CA ALA A 26 23.80 2.72 27.71
C ALA A 26 24.00 3.03 29.20
N THR A 27 23.32 4.07 29.72
CA THR A 27 23.39 4.45 31.14
C THR A 27 22.61 3.49 32.04
N HIS A 28 21.41 3.11 31.62
CA HIS A 28 20.48 2.36 32.48
C HIS A 28 20.48 0.85 32.23
N LEU A 29 20.93 0.41 31.04
CA LEU A 29 20.95 -0.99 30.60
C LEU A 29 22.26 -1.31 29.84
N PRO A 30 23.46 -1.08 30.44
CA PRO A 30 24.75 -1.16 29.74
C PRO A 30 25.08 -2.55 29.18
N ASP A 31 24.58 -3.62 29.81
CA ASP A 31 24.91 -5.00 29.44
C ASP A 31 23.91 -5.64 28.47
N VAL A 32 22.93 -4.86 27.97
CA VAL A 32 21.86 -5.38 27.10
C VAL A 32 22.17 -5.04 25.65
N PRO A 33 22.21 -6.03 24.73
CA PRO A 33 22.47 -5.77 23.32
C PRO A 33 21.37 -4.90 22.71
N VAL A 34 21.79 -3.91 21.91
CA VAL A 34 20.90 -2.96 21.23
C VAL A 34 20.90 -3.25 19.74
N HIS A 35 19.70 -3.44 19.18
CA HIS A 35 19.47 -3.65 17.75
C HIS A 35 18.59 -2.52 17.21
N VAL A 36 19.08 -1.83 16.18
CA VAL A 36 18.38 -0.71 15.55
C VAL A 36 18.05 -1.06 14.10
N HIS A 37 16.77 -0.91 13.72
CA HIS A 37 16.36 -0.96 12.32
C HIS A 37 16.23 0.46 11.77
N ASP A 38 16.99 0.76 10.72
CA ASP A 38 16.99 2.06 10.06
C ASP A 38 15.96 2.08 8.92
N ASN A 39 14.83 2.78 9.15
CA ASN A 39 13.79 3.03 8.16
C ASN A 39 14.01 4.33 7.37
N SER A 40 15.17 4.98 7.49
CA SER A 40 15.48 6.29 6.89
C SER A 40 16.17 6.19 5.53
N ALA A 41 15.90 5.14 4.74
CA ALA A 41 16.69 4.81 3.55
C ALA A 41 16.90 5.96 2.53
N GLU A 42 15.90 6.82 2.32
CA GLU A 42 16.01 8.00 1.43
C GLU A 42 16.90 9.12 2.00
N HIS A 43 17.20 9.07 3.29
CA HIS A 43 17.98 10.02 4.06
C HIS A 43 19.07 9.30 4.88
N ALA A 44 19.56 8.17 4.37
CA ALA A 44 20.46 7.28 5.10
C ALA A 44 21.73 7.98 5.61
N ALA A 45 22.18 9.00 4.87
CA ALA A 45 23.33 9.84 5.23
C ALA A 45 23.14 10.60 6.56
N GLU A 46 21.91 10.94 6.95
CA GLU A 46 21.62 11.67 8.19
C GLU A 46 21.91 10.84 9.45
N LEU A 47 21.97 9.51 9.33
CA LEU A 47 22.24 8.60 10.44
C LEU A 47 23.68 8.07 10.47
N ASP A 48 24.49 8.30 9.43
CA ASP A 48 25.84 7.73 9.33
C ASP A 48 26.75 8.17 10.49
N ASP A 49 26.62 9.42 10.95
CA ASP A 49 27.36 9.91 12.11
C ASP A 49 26.94 9.19 13.40
N VAL A 50 25.64 8.95 13.61
CA VAL A 50 25.11 8.23 14.78
C VAL A 50 25.59 6.77 14.76
N VAL A 51 25.58 6.12 13.60
CA VAL A 51 26.09 4.76 13.41
C VAL A 51 27.56 4.67 13.80
N ARG A 52 28.38 5.63 13.35
CA ARG A 52 29.81 5.69 13.65
C ARG A 52 30.08 5.90 15.14
N ASP A 53 29.27 6.71 15.82
CA ASP A 53 29.45 7.05 17.23
C ASP A 53 28.97 5.93 18.18
N HIS A 54 28.21 4.95 17.67
CA HIS A 54 27.66 3.83 18.43
C HIS A 54 28.02 2.47 17.79
N PRO A 55 29.33 2.08 17.80
CA PRO A 55 29.79 0.82 17.20
C PRO A 55 29.30 -0.44 17.93
N ASP A 56 28.87 -0.32 19.19
CA ASP A 56 28.36 -1.42 20.00
C ASP A 56 26.90 -1.79 19.66
N VAL A 57 26.24 -1.00 18.82
CA VAL A 57 24.86 -1.22 18.36
C VAL A 57 24.86 -2.08 17.09
N THR A 58 23.95 -3.05 17.01
CA THR A 58 23.73 -3.82 15.78
C THR A 58 22.74 -3.10 14.87
N TRP A 59 23.20 -2.68 13.68
CA TRP A 59 22.41 -1.90 12.74
C TRP A 59 21.85 -2.75 11.60
N HIS A 60 20.54 -2.66 11.36
CA HIS A 60 19.83 -3.29 10.25
C HIS A 60 19.39 -2.22 9.24
N ARG A 61 20.06 -2.13 8.08
CA ARG A 61 19.80 -1.12 7.04
C ARG A 61 19.19 -1.79 5.79
N GLY A 62 17.88 -1.62 5.59
CA GLY A 62 17.09 -2.35 4.58
C GLY A 62 16.87 -1.65 3.24
N GLY A 63 17.50 -0.50 2.98
CA GLY A 63 17.41 0.23 1.71
C GLY A 63 16.03 0.81 1.35
N ARG A 64 15.00 0.61 2.18
CA ARG A 64 13.66 1.23 2.08
C ARG A 64 12.97 1.27 3.45
N ASN A 65 11.98 2.14 3.61
CA ASN A 65 11.11 2.13 4.80
C ASN A 65 10.09 0.98 4.69
N ILE A 66 10.21 -0.03 5.55
CA ILE A 66 9.32 -1.21 5.55
C ILE A 66 8.16 -1.10 6.54
N GLY A 67 8.03 0.03 7.26
CA GLY A 67 7.06 0.21 8.32
C GLY A 67 7.56 -0.28 9.69
N PHE A 68 6.84 0.09 10.76
CA PHE A 68 7.24 -0.22 12.13
C PHE A 68 7.05 -1.71 12.47
N ALA A 69 5.90 -2.30 12.11
CA ALA A 69 5.61 -3.71 12.38
C ALA A 69 6.64 -4.65 11.73
N ALA A 70 6.90 -4.49 10.43
CA ALA A 70 7.88 -5.31 9.72
C ALA A 70 9.32 -5.10 10.25
N ALA A 71 9.68 -3.86 10.64
CA ALA A 71 10.97 -3.57 11.26
C ALA A 71 11.12 -4.26 12.61
N VAL A 72 10.12 -4.20 13.50
CA VAL A 72 10.13 -4.91 14.78
C VAL A 72 10.16 -6.43 14.57
N ASN A 73 9.44 -6.96 13.59
CA ASN A 73 9.49 -8.38 13.24
C ASN A 73 10.90 -8.83 12.82
N ALA A 74 11.56 -8.03 11.96
CA ALA A 74 12.92 -8.29 11.52
C ALA A 74 13.92 -8.24 12.69
N LEU A 75 13.79 -7.26 13.59
CA LEU A 75 14.59 -7.18 14.82
C LEU A 75 14.33 -8.38 15.73
N ALA A 76 13.07 -8.74 15.99
CA ALA A 76 12.71 -9.87 16.84
C ALA A 76 13.24 -11.21 16.31
N ALA A 77 13.32 -11.35 14.98
CA ALA A 77 13.89 -12.52 14.31
C ALA A 77 15.43 -12.58 14.39
N SER A 78 16.12 -11.44 14.53
CA SER A 78 17.58 -11.40 14.64
C SER A 78 18.09 -11.74 16.05
N VAL A 79 17.21 -11.72 17.07
CA VAL A 79 17.52 -12.04 18.47
C VAL A 79 16.68 -13.22 19.01
N PRO A 80 16.81 -14.44 18.44
CA PRO A 80 16.04 -15.58 18.89
C PRO A 80 16.31 -15.89 20.38
N GLY A 81 15.27 -16.30 21.11
CA GLY A 81 15.36 -16.66 22.52
C GLY A 81 15.48 -15.49 23.51
N HIS A 82 15.57 -14.24 23.03
CA HIS A 82 15.65 -13.05 23.89
C HIS A 82 14.27 -12.47 24.16
N ASP A 83 13.97 -12.12 25.42
CA ASP A 83 12.89 -11.18 25.70
C ASP A 83 13.18 -9.85 25.00
N LEU A 84 12.14 -9.13 24.60
CA LEU A 84 12.26 -7.93 23.79
C LEU A 84 11.98 -6.70 24.64
N LEU A 85 12.81 -5.66 24.54
CA LEU A 85 12.47 -4.32 25.01
C LEU A 85 12.32 -3.41 23.78
N LEU A 86 11.09 -3.10 23.41
CA LEU A 86 10.80 -2.13 22.37
C LEU A 86 10.95 -0.73 22.93
N VAL A 87 11.77 0.11 22.29
CA VAL A 87 12.00 1.50 22.71
C VAL A 87 11.95 2.41 21.50
N ASN A 88 11.10 3.45 21.55
CA ASN A 88 11.06 4.45 20.49
C ASN A 88 12.27 5.40 20.57
N PRO A 89 12.72 5.99 19.45
CA PRO A 89 13.84 6.94 19.47
C PRO A 89 13.60 8.19 20.33
N ASP A 90 12.34 8.56 20.60
CA ASP A 90 11.95 9.70 21.43
C ASP A 90 11.68 9.35 22.92
N ALA A 91 12.01 8.12 23.32
CA ALA A 91 11.90 7.63 24.68
C ALA A 91 13.21 7.83 25.46
N LEU A 92 13.18 8.63 26.52
CA LEU A 92 14.29 8.81 27.46
C LEU A 92 14.06 8.00 28.73
N LEU A 93 14.81 6.90 28.90
CA LEU A 93 14.75 6.08 30.11
C LEU A 93 15.16 6.89 31.34
N GLN A 94 14.45 6.68 32.45
CA GLN A 94 14.68 7.32 33.75
C GLN A 94 15.29 6.36 34.78
N GLY A 95 15.44 5.08 34.43
CA GLY A 95 15.90 4.04 35.35
C GLY A 95 16.08 2.68 34.66
N PRO A 96 16.52 1.66 35.43
CA PRO A 96 16.91 0.34 34.91
C PRO A 96 15.74 -0.61 34.58
N LEU A 97 14.48 -0.15 34.69
CA LEU A 97 13.27 -0.93 34.39
C LEU A 97 13.15 -2.24 35.19
N THR A 98 13.66 -2.26 36.43
CA THR A 98 13.72 -3.47 37.26
C THR A 98 12.35 -4.12 37.45
N ALA A 99 11.30 -3.32 37.71
CA ALA A 99 9.96 -3.86 37.94
C ALA A 99 9.30 -4.37 36.65
N THR A 100 9.49 -3.67 35.53
CA THR A 100 8.99 -4.02 34.20
C THR A 100 9.61 -5.32 33.73
N LEU A 101 10.94 -5.45 33.84
CA LEU A 101 11.66 -6.67 33.46
C LEU A 101 11.35 -7.85 34.38
N ALA A 102 11.10 -7.60 35.67
CA ALA A 102 10.61 -8.63 36.58
C ALA A 102 9.18 -9.09 36.22
N ALA A 103 8.31 -8.16 35.81
CA ALA A 103 6.92 -8.47 35.46
C ALA A 103 6.80 -9.41 34.26
N ILE A 104 7.55 -9.19 33.16
CA ILE A 104 7.51 -10.08 31.98
C ILE A 104 8.08 -11.48 32.23
N ARG A 105 8.84 -11.65 33.31
CA ARG A 105 9.34 -12.97 33.77
C ARG A 105 8.31 -13.71 34.61
N GLY A 106 7.25 -13.02 35.04
CA GLY A 106 6.13 -13.61 35.76
C GLY A 106 5.31 -14.55 34.88
N PRO A 107 4.63 -15.55 35.47
CA PRO A 107 3.84 -16.51 34.70
C PRO A 107 2.65 -15.81 34.02
N GLY A 108 2.45 -16.13 32.75
CA GLY A 108 1.33 -15.67 31.95
C GLY A 108 1.34 -14.16 31.64
N VAL A 109 2.49 -13.49 31.72
CA VAL A 109 2.64 -12.08 31.33
C VAL A 109 3.21 -11.98 29.92
N ALA A 110 2.47 -11.37 29.00
CA ALA A 110 2.91 -11.15 27.63
C ALA A 110 3.76 -9.90 27.49
N ALA A 111 3.34 -8.81 28.12
CA ALA A 111 4.06 -7.54 28.05
C ALA A 111 3.92 -6.74 29.33
N ALA A 112 4.90 -5.89 29.57
CA ALA A 112 4.87 -4.88 30.62
C ALA A 112 5.45 -3.55 30.14
N ALA A 113 4.96 -2.46 30.71
CA ALA A 113 5.50 -1.13 30.46
C ALA A 113 5.66 -0.39 31.79
N PRO A 114 6.62 0.52 31.91
CA PRO A 114 6.77 1.37 33.09
C PRO A 114 5.84 2.60 33.00
N LEU A 115 5.81 3.43 34.04
CA LEU A 115 5.08 4.69 34.02
C LEU A 115 5.75 5.73 33.12
N THR A 116 4.95 6.52 32.41
CA THR A 116 5.40 7.59 31.52
C THR A 116 4.80 8.92 31.99
N PRO A 117 5.54 9.72 32.78
CA PRO A 117 5.06 11.03 33.21
C PRO A 117 4.75 11.93 32.00
N PRO A 118 3.65 12.70 32.04
CA PRO A 118 3.31 13.58 30.93
C PRO A 118 4.31 14.73 30.81
N SER A 119 4.72 15.07 29.59
CA SER A 119 5.66 16.16 29.27
C SER A 119 5.09 17.56 29.54
N SER A 120 3.77 17.69 29.56
CA SER A 120 3.03 18.92 29.88
C SER A 120 1.90 18.58 30.87
N GLY A 121 1.56 19.51 31.78
CA GLY A 121 0.78 19.24 33.00
C GLY A 121 -0.64 18.67 32.86
N ALA A 122 -1.09 18.29 31.66
CA ALA A 122 -2.32 17.54 31.43
C ALA A 122 -1.99 16.06 31.15
N GLY A 123 -2.24 15.18 32.13
CA GLY A 123 -2.08 13.73 31.99
C GLY A 123 -1.86 13.02 33.34
N ARG A 124 -1.79 11.69 33.31
CA ARG A 124 -1.38 10.84 34.43
C ARG A 124 -0.21 9.94 34.01
N PRO A 125 0.74 9.62 34.91
CA PRO A 125 1.86 8.72 34.58
C PRO A 125 1.45 7.34 34.06
N TRP A 126 0.22 6.89 34.38
CA TRP A 126 -0.34 5.62 33.91
C TRP A 126 -1.15 5.72 32.62
N ASP A 127 -1.18 6.88 31.94
CA ASP A 127 -1.88 7.05 30.66
C ASP A 127 -1.18 6.32 29.49
N VAL A 128 -0.06 5.65 29.76
CA VAL A 128 0.52 4.59 28.92
C VAL A 128 -0.40 3.35 28.84
N ALA A 129 -1.28 3.14 29.83
CA ALA A 129 -2.26 2.06 29.85
C ALA A 129 -3.64 2.57 29.44
N HIS A 130 -4.25 1.86 28.50
CA HIS A 130 -5.57 2.18 27.96
C HIS A 130 -6.53 0.99 28.10
N ARG A 131 -7.82 1.31 28.19
CA ARG A 131 -8.93 0.35 28.16
C ARG A 131 -9.21 -0.11 26.71
N PRO A 132 -9.95 -1.22 26.50
CA PRO A 132 -10.33 -1.70 25.18
C PRO A 132 -10.95 -0.63 24.31
N ARG A 133 -10.43 -0.48 23.09
CA ARG A 133 -10.98 0.43 22.09
C ARG A 133 -12.25 -0.17 21.49
N GLY A 134 -13.36 0.52 21.70
CA GLY A 134 -14.60 0.32 20.96
C GLY A 134 -15.05 1.62 20.31
N VAL A 135 -16.06 1.57 19.44
CA VAL A 135 -16.56 2.74 18.69
C VAL A 135 -16.80 3.95 19.59
N VAL A 136 -17.46 3.76 20.73
CA VAL A 136 -17.82 4.85 21.65
C VAL A 136 -16.57 5.49 22.28
N ARG A 137 -15.67 4.69 22.85
CA ARG A 137 -14.43 5.20 23.49
C ARG A 137 -13.53 5.90 22.48
N ALA A 138 -13.40 5.33 21.29
CA ALA A 138 -12.61 5.91 20.21
C ALA A 138 -13.20 7.25 19.73
N LEU A 139 -14.53 7.39 19.65
CA LEU A 139 -15.18 8.67 19.32
C LEU A 139 -15.03 9.70 20.44
N VAL A 140 -15.14 9.29 21.71
CA VAL A 140 -14.91 10.16 22.88
C VAL A 140 -13.48 10.71 22.89
N SER A 141 -12.50 9.84 22.62
CA SER A 141 -11.09 10.22 22.50
C SER A 141 -10.86 11.14 21.31
N ALA A 142 -11.36 10.79 20.11
CA ALA A 142 -11.24 11.62 18.91
C ALA A 142 -11.94 12.99 19.04
N ALA A 143 -12.91 13.11 19.94
CA ALA A 143 -13.58 14.36 20.27
C ALA A 143 -12.84 15.20 21.34
N GLY A 144 -11.80 14.66 21.99
CA GLY A 144 -11.03 15.34 23.04
C GLY A 144 -11.65 15.26 24.43
N TYR A 145 -12.58 14.34 24.66
CA TYR A 145 -13.33 14.21 25.92
C TYR A 145 -12.82 13.09 26.83
N ALA A 146 -11.75 12.38 26.46
CA ALA A 146 -11.24 11.23 27.22
C ALA A 146 -10.88 11.59 28.67
N GLU A 147 -10.21 12.73 28.91
CA GLU A 147 -9.85 13.17 30.27
C GLU A 147 -11.07 13.55 31.09
N GLN A 148 -11.98 14.35 30.51
CA GLN A 148 -13.18 14.83 31.19
C GLN A 148 -14.12 13.67 31.58
N LEU A 149 -14.15 12.62 30.76
CA LEU A 149 -14.97 11.43 30.98
C LEU A 149 -14.19 10.25 31.59
N ARG A 150 -12.97 10.45 32.09
CA ARG A 150 -12.07 9.41 32.61
C ARG A 150 -12.72 8.47 33.65
N ARG A 151 -13.57 9.01 34.52
CA ARG A 151 -14.31 8.24 35.54
C ARG A 151 -15.54 7.48 35.02
N THR A 152 -15.80 7.52 33.71
CA THR A 152 -16.93 6.85 33.08
C THR A 152 -16.46 5.66 32.25
N PRO A 153 -17.32 4.68 31.94
CA PRO A 153 -16.96 3.59 31.02
C PRO A 153 -16.75 4.05 29.57
N LEU A 154 -17.08 5.31 29.25
CA LEU A 154 -16.99 5.91 27.92
C LEU A 154 -15.59 6.40 27.57
N SER A 155 -14.70 6.56 28.55
CA SER A 155 -13.30 6.93 28.31
C SER A 155 -12.43 5.69 28.11
N GLU A 156 -11.43 5.82 27.23
CA GLU A 156 -10.36 4.83 27.08
C GLU A 156 -9.29 4.95 28.18
N LEU A 157 -9.29 6.01 28.97
CA LEU A 157 -8.34 6.23 30.06
C LEU A 157 -8.84 5.59 31.36
N TYR A 158 -7.92 5.07 32.17
CA TYR A 158 -8.24 4.57 33.50
C TYR A 158 -8.40 5.72 34.50
N ALA A 159 -9.33 5.57 35.44
CA ALA A 159 -9.51 6.52 36.54
C ALA A 159 -8.31 6.51 37.51
N ASP A 160 -7.84 5.30 37.83
CA ASP A 160 -6.75 5.02 38.76
C ASP A 160 -5.75 4.07 38.08
N ARG A 161 -4.52 3.98 38.59
CA ARG A 161 -3.48 3.12 38.02
C ARG A 161 -3.95 1.65 38.01
N PRO A 162 -4.04 0.98 36.84
CA PRO A 162 -4.28 -0.46 36.80
C PRO A 162 -2.98 -1.22 37.10
N ASP A 163 -3.07 -2.36 37.79
CA ASP A 163 -1.95 -3.32 37.87
C ASP A 163 -1.97 -4.26 36.65
N ASP A 164 -3.12 -4.87 36.35
CA ASP A 164 -3.39 -5.62 35.12
C ASP A 164 -4.16 -4.75 34.12
N VAL A 165 -3.70 -4.71 32.88
CA VAL A 165 -4.27 -3.88 31.82
C VAL A 165 -5.23 -4.70 30.96
N ASP A 166 -6.51 -4.30 30.99
CA ASP A 166 -7.58 -4.95 30.23
C ASP A 166 -7.76 -4.38 28.82
N GLY A 167 -6.88 -3.51 28.34
CA GLY A 167 -6.86 -2.99 26.97
C GLY A 167 -5.49 -3.21 26.34
N TYR A 168 -4.66 -2.16 26.33
CA TYR A 168 -3.29 -2.19 25.79
C TYR A 168 -2.38 -1.17 26.49
N LEU A 169 -1.08 -1.40 26.42
CA LEU A 169 0.00 -0.49 26.80
C LEU A 169 0.55 0.18 25.52
N THR A 170 0.90 1.48 25.57
CA THR A 170 1.50 2.16 24.41
C THR A 170 2.95 1.74 24.17
N GLY A 171 3.38 1.76 22.91
CA GLY A 171 4.68 1.22 22.48
C GLY A 171 5.93 2.07 22.73
N ALA A 172 5.83 3.21 23.43
CA ALA A 172 7.01 4.08 23.64
C ALA A 172 8.17 3.37 24.36
N CYS A 173 7.83 2.54 25.34
CA CYS A 173 8.74 1.60 25.99
C CYS A 173 7.94 0.38 26.47
N LEU A 174 8.06 -0.74 25.77
CA LEU A 174 7.26 -1.94 25.97
C LEU A 174 8.16 -3.18 26.03
N ALA A 175 8.21 -3.82 27.19
CA ALA A 175 8.88 -5.10 27.36
C ALA A 175 7.92 -6.23 26.95
N ILE A 176 8.38 -7.18 26.13
CA ILE A 176 7.62 -8.31 25.62
C ILE A 176 8.34 -9.61 25.97
N SER A 177 7.59 -10.53 26.58
CA SER A 177 8.05 -11.88 26.88
C SER A 177 8.25 -12.67 25.58
N ARG A 178 9.42 -13.27 25.39
CA ARG A 178 9.72 -14.16 24.26
C ARG A 178 8.73 -15.30 24.14
N GLU A 179 8.39 -15.90 25.28
CA GLU A 179 7.41 -16.98 25.35
C GLU A 179 6.04 -16.58 24.75
N ALA A 180 5.58 -15.37 25.08
CA ALA A 180 4.34 -14.85 24.53
C ALA A 180 4.48 -14.47 23.04
N TRP A 181 5.62 -13.89 22.64
CA TRP A 181 5.91 -13.60 21.24
C TRP A 181 5.84 -14.85 20.37
N ASP A 182 6.48 -15.93 20.79
CA ASP A 182 6.53 -17.19 20.04
C ASP A 182 5.15 -17.88 20.02
N ALA A 183 4.36 -17.76 21.10
CA ALA A 183 3.01 -18.32 21.18
C ALA A 183 1.96 -17.53 20.38
N VAL A 184 2.05 -16.20 20.37
CA VAL A 184 1.07 -15.30 19.72
C VAL A 184 1.43 -15.06 18.25
N GLY A 185 2.72 -15.11 17.91
CA GLY A 185 3.27 -14.76 16.60
C GLY A 185 3.65 -13.29 16.49
N ALA A 186 4.30 -12.96 15.37
CA ALA A 186 4.85 -11.63 15.07
C ALA A 186 3.77 -10.54 14.90
N PHE A 187 4.16 -9.27 14.85
CA PHE A 187 3.23 -8.16 14.58
C PHE A 187 2.59 -8.31 13.20
N ASP A 188 1.33 -7.85 13.08
CA ASP A 188 0.59 -7.87 11.83
C ASP A 188 1.09 -6.73 10.91
N GLU A 189 1.75 -7.11 9.81
CA GLU A 189 2.35 -6.17 8.86
C GLU A 189 1.31 -5.39 8.03
N GLU A 190 0.00 -5.67 8.16
CA GLU A 190 -1.06 -4.77 7.66
C GLU A 190 -1.01 -3.40 8.37
N TYR A 191 -0.46 -3.34 9.59
CA TYR A 191 -0.20 -2.10 10.34
C TYR A 191 1.17 -1.52 9.99
N PHE A 192 1.22 -0.69 8.95
CA PHE A 192 2.47 -0.03 8.54
C PHE A 192 3.05 0.90 9.62
N LEU A 193 2.21 1.65 10.33
CA LEU A 193 2.59 2.56 11.41
C LEU A 193 1.39 2.86 12.32
N TYR A 194 1.59 2.82 13.63
CA TYR A 194 0.60 3.01 14.71
C TYR A 194 -0.39 1.86 14.87
N GLY A 195 -0.45 1.31 16.09
CA GLY A 195 -1.48 0.38 16.53
C GLY A 195 -1.12 -1.09 16.37
N GLU A 196 0.00 -1.42 15.72
CA GLU A 196 0.57 -2.75 15.64
C GLU A 196 0.77 -3.41 17.02
N GLU A 197 1.31 -2.67 17.98
CA GLU A 197 1.60 -3.16 19.32
C GLU A 197 0.31 -3.43 20.10
N SER A 198 -0.68 -2.56 19.95
CA SER A 198 -1.99 -2.74 20.58
C SER A 198 -2.79 -3.90 19.95
N GLN A 199 -2.62 -4.16 18.65
CA GLN A 199 -3.22 -5.32 17.98
C GLN A 199 -2.58 -6.62 18.45
N TRP A 200 -1.25 -6.67 18.56
CA TRP A 200 -0.54 -7.83 19.09
C TRP A 200 -0.95 -8.11 20.55
N GLN A 201 -1.03 -7.07 21.38
CA GLN A 201 -1.49 -7.18 22.77
C GLN A 201 -2.93 -7.68 22.87
N GLN A 202 -3.80 -7.30 21.94
CA GLN A 202 -5.15 -7.86 21.86
C GLN A 202 -5.13 -9.37 21.59
N ARG A 203 -4.30 -9.84 20.64
CA ARG A 203 -4.15 -11.28 20.36
C ARG A 203 -3.55 -12.03 21.54
N ALA A 204 -2.55 -11.47 22.21
CA ALA A 204 -1.98 -12.03 23.43
C ALA A 204 -3.04 -12.20 24.52
N ARG A 205 -3.87 -11.18 24.76
CA ARG A 205 -4.96 -11.26 25.74
C ARG A 205 -6.05 -12.25 25.36
N ALA A 206 -6.39 -12.34 24.07
CA ALA A 206 -7.33 -13.35 23.58
C ALA A 206 -6.79 -14.78 23.78
N ALA A 207 -5.47 -14.96 23.78
CA ALA A 207 -4.79 -16.22 24.11
C ALA A 207 -4.58 -16.43 25.62
N GLY A 208 -5.12 -15.57 26.49
CA GLY A 208 -5.08 -15.72 27.94
C GLY A 208 -3.87 -15.07 28.64
N TRP A 209 -3.04 -14.32 27.91
CA TRP A 209 -1.91 -13.60 28.49
C TRP A 209 -2.35 -12.30 29.19
N ARG A 210 -1.60 -11.89 30.21
CA ARG A 210 -1.78 -10.64 30.94
C ARG A 210 -0.82 -9.55 30.46
N LEU A 211 -1.24 -8.31 30.66
CA LEU A 211 -0.44 -7.11 30.42
C LEU A 211 -0.28 -6.38 31.75
N VAL A 212 0.93 -5.97 32.10
CA VAL A 212 1.23 -5.39 33.42
C VAL A 212 1.75 -3.98 33.28
N LEU A 213 1.16 -3.04 34.03
CA LEU A 213 1.75 -1.71 34.19
C LEU A 213 2.62 -1.70 35.44
N ALA A 214 3.94 -1.61 35.25
CA ALA A 214 4.89 -1.62 36.35
C ALA A 214 4.90 -0.27 37.07
N ASP A 215 4.88 -0.32 38.40
CA ASP A 215 4.93 0.87 39.27
C ASP A 215 6.38 1.35 39.46
N GLU A 216 6.96 1.87 38.37
CA GLU A 216 8.29 2.47 38.39
C GLU A 216 8.38 3.64 37.39
N PRO A 217 9.24 4.64 37.66
CA PRO A 217 9.50 5.70 36.71
C PRO A 217 10.22 5.12 35.48
N GLY A 218 9.54 5.19 34.33
CA GLY A 218 9.99 4.58 33.10
C GLY A 218 10.68 5.54 32.17
N VAL A 219 9.85 6.28 31.42
CA VAL A 219 10.31 7.03 30.25
C VAL A 219 9.75 8.44 30.29
N LEU A 220 10.60 9.43 29.99
CA LEU A 220 10.15 10.76 29.58
C LEU A 220 10.02 10.76 28.06
N HIS A 221 8.84 11.14 27.59
CA HIS A 221 8.55 11.27 26.17
C HIS A 221 8.71 12.74 25.78
N GLU A 222 9.76 13.08 25.04
CA GLU A 222 9.86 14.43 24.48
C GLU A 222 8.84 14.56 23.36
N SER A 223 7.69 15.18 23.65
CA SER A 223 6.58 15.36 22.72
C SER A 223 6.85 16.36 21.58
N ALA A 224 8.11 16.59 21.23
CA ALA A 224 8.54 17.45 20.15
C ALA A 224 9.59 16.70 19.32
N GLY A 225 9.19 16.06 18.22
CA GLY A 225 10.17 15.32 17.43
C GLY A 225 9.72 14.99 16.02
N THR A 226 8.90 13.97 15.87
CA THR A 226 8.89 13.26 14.58
C THR A 226 8.02 13.93 13.51
N VAL A 227 7.03 14.75 13.91
CA VAL A 227 6.05 15.31 12.96
C VAL A 227 5.54 16.72 13.29
N ALA A 228 5.96 17.31 14.42
CA ALA A 228 5.39 18.56 14.93
C ALA A 228 5.74 19.78 14.06
N SER A 229 6.85 19.72 13.32
CA SER A 229 7.32 20.80 12.43
C SER A 229 6.75 20.73 11.02
N ASP A 230 6.11 19.62 10.62
CA ASP A 230 5.51 19.43 9.29
C ASP A 230 3.99 19.17 9.37
N PRO A 231 3.16 20.19 9.07
CA PRO A 231 1.70 20.06 9.06
C PRO A 231 1.14 18.97 8.14
N ALA A 232 1.80 18.67 7.02
CA ALA A 232 1.36 17.66 6.06
C ALA A 232 1.63 16.26 6.59
N ALA A 233 2.84 16.02 7.11
CA ALA A 233 3.19 14.77 7.77
C ALA A 233 2.32 14.52 9.01
N SER A 234 1.97 15.56 9.77
CA SER A 234 1.09 15.46 10.94
C SER A 234 -0.33 15.05 10.54
N THR A 235 -0.85 15.62 9.44
CA THR A 235 -2.15 15.24 8.88
C THR A 235 -2.15 13.77 8.44
N ARG A 236 -1.11 13.33 7.71
CA ARG A 236 -0.96 11.94 7.26
C ARG A 236 -0.89 10.97 8.44
N SER A 237 -0.14 11.31 9.48
CA SER A 237 -0.05 10.50 10.70
C SER A 237 -1.41 10.35 11.39
N GLY A 238 -2.19 11.44 11.46
CA GLY A 238 -3.55 11.41 11.99
C GLY A 238 -4.51 10.54 11.18
N ASP A 239 -4.44 10.61 9.84
CA ASP A 239 -5.27 9.81 8.94
C ASP A 239 -4.92 8.31 9.00
N LEU A 240 -3.63 7.97 9.12
CA LEU A 240 -3.14 6.60 9.35
C LEU A 240 -3.62 6.06 10.71
N LEU A 241 -3.40 6.81 11.80
CA LEU A 241 -3.85 6.43 13.14
C LEU A 241 -5.36 6.18 13.18
N ARG A 242 -6.15 7.09 12.61
CA ARG A 242 -7.60 6.94 12.51
C ARG A 242 -8.01 5.69 11.75
N THR A 243 -7.31 5.38 10.67
CA THR A 243 -7.56 4.16 9.89
C THR A 243 -7.25 2.90 10.70
N ASN A 244 -6.13 2.88 11.42
CA ASN A 244 -5.70 1.72 12.20
C ASN A 244 -6.57 1.50 13.44
N ILE A 245 -7.08 2.57 14.07
CA ILE A 245 -8.12 2.47 15.11
C ILE A 245 -9.37 1.80 14.54
N ALA A 246 -9.80 2.17 13.34
CA ALA A 246 -10.96 1.56 12.70
C ALA A 246 -10.73 0.05 12.43
N LEU A 247 -9.53 -0.32 11.95
CA LEU A 247 -9.14 -1.71 11.71
C LEU A 247 -9.17 -2.54 13.00
N GLN A 248 -8.63 -2.02 14.10
CA GLN A 248 -8.67 -2.68 15.42
C GLN A 248 -10.10 -2.90 15.92
N ILE A 249 -10.97 -1.91 15.74
CA ILE A 249 -12.38 -2.00 16.12
C ILE A 249 -13.08 -3.11 15.31
N ASP A 250 -12.79 -3.22 14.02
CA ASP A 250 -13.35 -4.26 13.15
C ASP A 250 -12.85 -5.65 13.57
N GLN A 251 -11.55 -5.81 13.86
CA GLN A 251 -10.97 -7.09 14.33
C GLN A 251 -11.56 -7.53 15.69
N SER A 252 -11.83 -6.57 16.59
CA SER A 252 -12.47 -6.84 17.88
C SER A 252 -13.96 -7.22 17.78
N GLY A 253 -14.60 -6.92 16.65
CA GLY A 253 -16.04 -7.06 16.47
C GLY A 253 -16.50 -8.37 15.86
N GLY A 254 -15.59 -9.28 15.53
CA GLY A 254 -15.85 -10.52 14.79
C GLY A 254 -15.92 -10.31 13.28
N THR A 255 -15.90 -11.41 12.52
CA THR A 255 -15.92 -11.41 11.05
C THR A 255 -17.16 -10.70 10.50
N GLY A 256 -16.95 -9.68 9.66
CA GLY A 256 -18.04 -8.90 9.03
C GLY A 256 -18.55 -7.69 9.82
N SER A 257 -17.90 -7.33 10.93
CA SER A 257 -18.19 -6.10 11.66
C SER A 257 -17.99 -4.86 10.78
N ARG A 258 -18.94 -3.90 10.83
CA ARG A 258 -18.82 -2.56 10.21
C ARG A 258 -18.59 -1.47 11.27
N ARG A 259 -18.02 -1.85 12.41
CA ARG A 259 -17.87 -0.97 13.58
C ARG A 259 -16.79 0.08 13.35
N GLY A 260 -15.71 -0.28 12.66
CA GLY A 260 -14.69 0.63 12.19
C GLY A 260 -15.26 1.66 11.21
N ASP A 261 -16.12 1.25 10.27
CA ASP A 261 -16.80 2.17 9.36
C ASP A 261 -17.69 3.18 10.11
N LEU A 262 -18.39 2.75 11.16
CA LEU A 262 -19.16 3.65 12.03
C LEU A 262 -18.26 4.65 12.76
N TYR A 263 -17.10 4.20 13.26
CA TYR A 263 -16.10 5.08 13.86
C TYR A 263 -15.58 6.11 12.85
N LEU A 264 -15.24 5.69 11.62
CA LEU A 264 -14.79 6.58 10.54
C LEU A 264 -15.86 7.61 10.15
N ALA A 265 -17.11 7.18 9.99
CA ALA A 265 -18.21 8.09 9.69
C ALA A 265 -18.45 9.08 10.84
N GLY A 266 -18.44 8.62 12.09
CA GLY A 266 -18.62 9.45 13.28
C GLY A 266 -17.51 10.49 13.45
N THR A 267 -16.26 10.09 13.24
CA THR A 267 -15.11 11.03 13.25
C THR A 267 -15.23 12.07 12.13
N SER A 268 -15.75 11.73 10.95
CA SER A 268 -15.97 12.70 9.86
C SER A 268 -17.11 13.68 10.17
N VAL A 269 -18.05 13.30 11.02
CA VAL A 269 -19.07 14.22 11.57
C VAL A 269 -18.43 15.13 12.62
N LEU A 270 -17.63 14.59 13.54
CA LEU A 270 -16.91 15.37 14.55
C LEU A 270 -16.02 16.44 13.91
N ASP A 271 -15.25 16.08 12.89
CA ASP A 271 -14.38 17.01 12.15
C ASP A 271 -15.16 18.21 11.58
N ARG A 272 -16.42 17.99 11.21
CA ARG A 272 -17.30 19.02 10.69
C ARG A 272 -18.09 19.78 11.73
N VAL A 273 -18.25 19.29 12.95
CA VAL A 273 -19.08 19.96 13.97
C VAL A 273 -18.22 20.69 15.00
N GLN A 274 -17.02 20.18 15.30
CA GLN A 274 -16.13 20.76 16.29
C GLN A 274 -15.53 22.09 15.80
N ARG A 275 -15.69 23.14 16.62
CA ARG A 275 -15.24 24.50 16.30
C ARG A 275 -13.73 24.59 16.06
N SER A 276 -12.92 23.85 16.82
CA SER A 276 -11.46 23.79 16.66
C SER A 276 -11.07 23.26 15.28
N LYS A 277 -11.65 22.13 14.87
CA LYS A 277 -11.40 21.49 13.58
C LYS A 277 -11.91 22.33 12.40
N ARG A 278 -13.09 22.96 12.55
CA ARG A 278 -13.60 23.94 11.58
C ARG A 278 -12.63 25.11 11.36
N ARG A 279 -12.02 25.64 12.43
CA ARG A 279 -11.04 26.74 12.35
C ARG A 279 -9.76 26.31 11.66
N THR A 280 -9.25 25.11 11.94
CA THR A 280 -8.10 24.54 11.24
C THR A 280 -8.38 24.39 9.75
N ARG A 281 -9.58 23.94 9.39
CA ARG A 281 -9.98 23.83 7.98
C ARG A 281 -10.12 25.18 7.30
N ALA A 282 -10.71 26.18 7.96
CA ALA A 282 -10.83 27.52 7.41
C ALA A 282 -9.48 28.22 7.18
N ARG A 283 -8.41 27.71 7.80
CA ARG A 283 -7.03 28.18 7.56
C ARG A 283 -6.37 27.54 6.34
N ARG A 284 -6.95 26.49 5.75
CA ARG A 284 -6.49 25.97 4.46
C ARG A 284 -6.84 26.99 3.39
N GLY A 285 -5.82 27.54 2.73
CA GLY A 285 -5.99 28.45 1.60
C GLY A 285 -6.74 27.76 0.46
N ALA A 286 -7.41 28.56 -0.37
CA ALA A 286 -7.90 28.08 -1.65
C ALA A 286 -6.70 27.68 -2.52
N THR A 287 -6.87 26.63 -3.32
CA THR A 287 -5.87 26.18 -4.28
C THR A 287 -6.17 26.78 -5.66
N ASP A 288 -5.14 27.15 -6.41
CA ASP A 288 -5.30 27.69 -7.77
C ASP A 288 -5.82 26.62 -8.76
N ARG A 289 -5.59 25.34 -8.45
CA ARG A 289 -6.06 24.19 -9.22
C ARG A 289 -7.18 23.45 -8.47
N PRO A 290 -8.09 22.76 -9.18
CA PRO A 290 -9.15 21.98 -8.54
C PRO A 290 -8.59 20.84 -7.70
N SER A 291 -9.21 20.55 -6.56
CA SER A 291 -8.87 19.38 -5.75
C SER A 291 -9.34 18.10 -6.44
N VAL A 292 -8.51 17.07 -6.42
CA VAL A 292 -8.78 15.78 -7.05
C VAL A 292 -8.89 14.69 -5.99
N VAL A 293 -10.01 13.98 -5.99
CA VAL A 293 -10.26 12.84 -5.11
C VAL A 293 -10.24 11.58 -5.96
N LEU A 294 -9.31 10.67 -5.70
CA LEU A 294 -9.25 9.38 -6.36
C LEU A 294 -9.78 8.31 -5.41
N THR A 295 -10.79 7.53 -5.81
CA THR A 295 -11.26 6.42 -4.97
C THR A 295 -10.58 5.12 -5.35
N ILE A 296 -10.41 4.24 -4.37
CA ILE A 296 -9.87 2.90 -4.56
C ILE A 296 -10.47 1.99 -3.52
N ASN A 297 -10.72 0.72 -3.83
CA ASN A 297 -11.25 -0.19 -2.83
C ASN A 297 -10.20 -0.58 -1.79
N ARG A 298 -9.03 -1.01 -2.26
CA ARG A 298 -7.92 -1.47 -1.44
C ARG A 298 -6.60 -1.00 -2.05
N LEU A 299 -5.67 -0.51 -1.24
CA LEU A 299 -4.34 -0.10 -1.68
C LEU A 299 -3.36 -1.30 -1.69
N VAL A 300 -3.67 -2.31 -2.50
CA VAL A 300 -2.84 -3.53 -2.63
C VAL A 300 -2.08 -3.55 -3.96
N TYR A 301 -1.15 -4.48 -4.13
CA TYR A 301 -0.45 -4.65 -5.39
C TYR A 301 -1.39 -5.13 -6.49
N GLY A 302 -1.62 -4.26 -7.48
CA GLY A 302 -2.46 -4.53 -8.65
C GLY A 302 -2.30 -3.42 -9.70
N GLY A 303 -2.79 -3.68 -10.91
CA GLY A 303 -2.61 -2.76 -12.04
C GLY A 303 -3.38 -1.45 -11.86
N ALA A 304 -4.67 -1.54 -11.52
CA ALA A 304 -5.49 -0.36 -11.26
C ALA A 304 -5.01 0.40 -10.01
N GLU A 305 -4.58 -0.31 -8.98
CA GLU A 305 -4.09 0.30 -7.74
C GLU A 305 -2.79 1.08 -7.95
N ARG A 306 -1.81 0.49 -8.66
CA ARG A 306 -0.57 1.20 -9.06
C ARG A 306 -0.87 2.42 -9.93
N HIS A 307 -1.79 2.28 -10.89
CA HIS A 307 -2.24 3.40 -11.73
C HIS A 307 -2.72 4.60 -10.91
N HIS A 308 -3.58 4.36 -9.91
CA HIS A 308 -4.11 5.44 -9.07
C HIS A 308 -3.00 6.15 -8.28
N VAL A 309 -2.01 5.41 -7.77
CA VAL A 309 -0.87 5.99 -7.04
C VAL A 309 0.03 6.82 -7.96
N VAL A 310 0.34 6.31 -9.16
CA VAL A 310 1.15 7.02 -10.15
C VAL A 310 0.46 8.28 -10.63
N LEU A 311 -0.83 8.20 -10.98
CA LEU A 311 -1.63 9.35 -11.38
C LEU A 311 -1.73 10.39 -10.25
N ALA A 312 -1.99 9.95 -9.02
CA ALA A 312 -2.08 10.85 -7.87
C ALA A 312 -0.78 11.63 -7.66
N THR A 313 0.35 10.91 -7.75
CA THR A 313 1.69 11.47 -7.56
C THR A 313 1.98 12.52 -8.61
N GLU A 314 1.68 12.25 -9.87
CA GLU A 314 1.92 13.19 -10.96
C GLU A 314 0.99 14.42 -10.88
N LEU A 315 -0.30 14.23 -10.57
CA LEU A 315 -1.23 15.35 -10.37
C LEU A 315 -0.80 16.25 -9.20
N ALA A 316 -0.33 15.65 -8.09
CA ALA A 316 0.22 16.40 -6.96
C ALA A 316 1.50 17.16 -7.34
N ARG A 317 2.40 16.55 -8.13
CA ARG A 317 3.60 17.21 -8.68
C ARG A 317 3.24 18.42 -9.55
N ARG A 318 2.10 18.36 -10.25
CA ARG A 318 1.54 19.46 -11.08
C ARG A 318 0.76 20.51 -10.28
N GLY A 319 0.71 20.40 -8.95
CA GLY A 319 0.12 21.39 -8.06
C GLY A 319 -1.36 21.19 -7.73
N HIS A 320 -1.95 20.04 -8.06
CA HIS A 320 -3.29 19.69 -7.55
C HIS A 320 -3.23 19.28 -6.07
N ASP A 321 -4.26 19.63 -5.31
CA ASP A 321 -4.53 18.99 -4.01
C ASP A 321 -5.15 17.61 -4.28
N VAL A 322 -4.39 16.55 -4.01
CA VAL A 322 -4.81 15.17 -4.33
C VAL A 322 -5.07 14.38 -3.06
N THR A 323 -6.25 13.77 -2.98
CA THR A 323 -6.61 12.84 -1.91
C THR A 323 -7.01 11.47 -2.49
N ILE A 324 -6.31 10.41 -2.11
CA ILE A 324 -6.72 9.03 -2.33
C ILE A 324 -7.65 8.59 -1.19
N VAL A 325 -8.82 8.07 -1.54
CA VAL A 325 -9.81 7.54 -0.59
C VAL A 325 -9.91 6.03 -0.74
N ALA A 326 -9.34 5.30 0.22
CA ALA A 326 -9.50 3.86 0.33
C ALA A 326 -10.86 3.52 0.95
N LEU A 327 -11.72 2.82 0.20
CA LEU A 327 -13.09 2.55 0.61
C LEU A 327 -13.24 1.34 1.54
N GLN A 328 -12.27 0.42 1.51
CA GLN A 328 -12.31 -0.79 2.32
C GLN A 328 -11.12 -0.89 3.27
N ARG A 329 -9.89 -0.87 2.76
CA ARG A 329 -8.67 -1.07 3.56
C ARG A 329 -7.46 -0.36 2.96
N PHE A 330 -6.52 0.04 3.82
CA PHE A 330 -5.15 0.27 3.37
C PHE A 330 -4.48 -1.06 3.09
N GLY A 331 -3.48 -1.04 2.22
CA GLY A 331 -2.64 -2.19 1.94
C GLY A 331 -1.20 -1.73 1.74
N PRO A 332 -0.29 -2.64 1.37
CA PRO A 332 1.14 -2.37 1.33
C PRO A 332 1.53 -1.21 0.41
N LEU A 333 0.71 -0.90 -0.61
CA LEU A 333 0.98 0.18 -1.55
C LEU A 333 0.91 1.57 -0.91
N VAL A 334 0.35 1.73 0.30
CA VAL A 334 0.34 3.01 1.03
C VAL A 334 1.75 3.54 1.31
N ALA A 335 2.73 2.65 1.42
CA ALA A 335 4.13 3.02 1.63
C ALA A 335 4.75 3.71 0.40
N GLU A 336 4.23 3.44 -0.79
CA GLU A 336 4.70 4.01 -2.06
C GLU A 336 4.03 5.36 -2.40
N VAL A 337 3.01 5.76 -1.64
CA VAL A 337 2.33 7.05 -1.85
C VAL A 337 3.16 8.18 -1.25
N PRO A 338 3.56 9.22 -2.00
CA PRO A 338 4.37 10.32 -1.49
C PRO A 338 3.61 11.18 -0.47
N HIS A 339 4.34 11.89 0.41
CA HIS A 339 3.75 12.75 1.44
C HIS A 339 2.88 13.90 0.88
N SER A 340 3.11 14.30 -0.37
CA SER A 340 2.30 15.30 -1.09
C SER A 340 0.88 14.82 -1.42
N VAL A 341 0.64 13.51 -1.44
CA VAL A 341 -0.68 12.93 -1.68
C VAL A 341 -1.28 12.50 -0.35
N ARG A 342 -2.47 13.02 -0.04
CA ARG A 342 -3.21 12.62 1.16
C ARG A 342 -3.87 11.27 0.94
N VAL A 343 -3.80 10.36 1.92
CA VAL A 343 -4.48 9.06 1.87
C VAL A 343 -5.40 8.92 3.06
N VAL A 344 -6.68 8.64 2.83
CA VAL A 344 -7.68 8.46 3.88
C VAL A 344 -8.49 7.19 3.68
N ARG A 345 -8.92 6.56 4.77
CA ARG A 345 -9.93 5.50 4.72
C ARG A 345 -11.31 6.08 4.99
N GLN A 346 -12.26 5.83 4.10
CA GLN A 346 -13.63 6.31 4.28
C GLN A 346 -14.63 5.28 3.73
N PRO A 347 -15.64 4.85 4.51
CA PRO A 347 -16.67 3.98 4.00
C PRO A 347 -17.44 4.65 2.86
N TRP A 348 -17.75 3.87 1.82
CA TRP A 348 -18.39 4.37 0.59
C TRP A 348 -19.70 5.13 0.84
N TRP A 349 -20.48 4.72 1.84
CA TRP A 349 -21.78 5.30 2.18
C TRP A 349 -21.70 6.61 2.97
N ALA A 350 -20.51 6.98 3.47
CA ALA A 350 -20.27 8.28 4.10
C ALA A 350 -19.15 9.00 3.34
N PRO A 351 -19.41 9.56 2.15
CA PRO A 351 -18.37 10.10 1.25
C PRO A 351 -17.90 11.48 1.72
N ALA A 352 -17.31 11.49 2.89
CA ALA A 352 -17.09 12.65 3.70
C ALA A 352 -15.59 12.98 3.71
N THR A 353 -15.10 13.62 2.66
CA THR A 353 -13.71 14.06 2.57
C THR A 353 -13.55 15.52 2.96
N ASP A 354 -12.38 15.84 3.53
CA ASP A 354 -12.03 17.20 3.91
C ASP A 354 -11.08 17.80 2.88
N LEU A 355 -11.63 18.65 2.01
CA LEU A 355 -10.94 19.26 0.88
C LEU A 355 -10.76 20.77 1.10
N PRO A 356 -9.75 21.39 0.48
CA PRO A 356 -9.68 22.85 0.36
C PRO A 356 -10.95 23.45 -0.25
N PRO A 357 -11.26 24.73 0.03
CA PRO A 357 -12.36 25.41 -0.65
C PRO A 357 -12.02 25.60 -2.14
N GLY A 358 -13.00 25.35 -3.01
CA GLY A 358 -12.86 25.52 -4.46
C GLY A 358 -13.48 24.37 -5.25
N PRO A 359 -13.32 24.38 -6.59
CA PRO A 359 -13.78 23.31 -7.45
C PRO A 359 -13.08 21.98 -7.13
N SER A 360 -13.84 20.90 -7.18
CA SER A 360 -13.32 19.57 -6.89
C SER A 360 -13.91 18.50 -7.78
N VAL A 361 -13.08 17.51 -8.12
CA VAL A 361 -13.47 16.37 -8.93
C VAL A 361 -13.19 15.08 -8.17
N VAL A 362 -14.17 14.19 -8.11
CA VAL A 362 -13.95 12.80 -7.71
C VAL A 362 -13.79 11.94 -8.96
N VAL A 363 -12.71 11.18 -9.04
CA VAL A 363 -12.49 10.13 -10.03
C VAL A 363 -12.66 8.80 -9.31
N THR A 364 -13.66 8.04 -9.72
CA THR A 364 -13.94 6.72 -9.15
C THR A 364 -13.55 5.63 -10.13
N GLY A 365 -13.22 4.44 -9.63
CA GLY A 365 -13.30 3.23 -10.44
C GLY A 365 -14.74 2.88 -10.83
N ASP A 366 -14.87 1.71 -11.43
CA ASP A 366 -16.09 1.13 -12.01
C ASP A 366 -16.63 -0.04 -11.17
N THR A 367 -16.35 -0.04 -9.86
CA THR A 367 -16.92 -1.00 -8.89
C THR A 367 -18.17 -0.45 -8.18
N ASN A 368 -18.97 -1.33 -7.58
CA ASN A 368 -20.19 -0.95 -6.86
C ASN A 368 -19.94 0.04 -5.72
N THR A 369 -18.87 -0.17 -4.94
CA THR A 369 -18.51 0.67 -3.80
C THR A 369 -18.02 2.04 -4.24
N GLU A 370 -17.20 2.09 -5.29
CA GLU A 370 -16.65 3.33 -5.83
C GLU A 370 -17.73 4.17 -6.53
N THR A 371 -18.56 3.54 -7.35
CA THR A 371 -19.72 4.20 -7.96
C THR A 371 -20.72 4.68 -6.90
N GLY A 372 -20.93 3.90 -5.83
CA GLY A 372 -21.74 4.29 -4.69
C GLY A 372 -21.19 5.53 -3.98
N PHE A 373 -19.87 5.58 -3.75
CA PHE A 373 -19.20 6.77 -3.19
C PHE A 373 -19.38 7.99 -4.11
N GLY A 374 -19.10 7.86 -5.40
CA GLY A 374 -19.23 8.95 -6.38
C GLY A 374 -20.66 9.51 -6.44
N THR A 375 -21.65 8.62 -6.50
CA THR A 375 -23.08 8.98 -6.49
C THR A 375 -23.45 9.79 -5.25
N LEU A 376 -23.09 9.29 -4.06
CA LEU A 376 -23.42 9.96 -2.80
C LEU A 376 -22.61 11.26 -2.61
N TRP A 377 -21.36 11.31 -3.08
CA TRP A 377 -20.50 12.49 -3.00
C TRP A 377 -21.05 13.63 -3.84
N ARG A 378 -21.50 13.33 -5.07
CA ARG A 378 -22.11 14.27 -6.01
C ARG A 378 -23.45 14.81 -5.50
N ALA A 379 -24.21 14.01 -4.76
CA ALA A 379 -25.53 14.38 -4.22
C ALA A 379 -25.50 15.24 -2.94
N ARG A 380 -24.32 15.51 -2.35
CA ARG A 380 -24.24 16.28 -1.09
C ARG A 380 -24.60 17.76 -1.30
N PRO A 381 -25.19 18.45 -0.30
CA PRO A 381 -25.42 19.90 -0.36
C PRO A 381 -24.13 20.71 -0.55
N GLY A 382 -24.20 21.80 -1.31
CA GLY A 382 -23.05 22.65 -1.66
C GLY A 382 -22.16 22.04 -2.76
N ALA A 383 -22.80 21.47 -3.79
CA ALA A 383 -22.16 20.67 -4.86
C ALA A 383 -22.14 21.37 -6.23
N ASP A 384 -22.26 22.70 -6.26
CA ASP A 384 -22.25 23.44 -7.53
C ASP A 384 -20.89 23.31 -8.24
N ASP A 385 -19.80 23.28 -7.45
CA ASP A 385 -18.43 23.15 -7.94
C ASP A 385 -17.86 21.72 -7.84
N ARG A 386 -18.74 20.71 -7.74
CA ARG A 386 -18.35 19.29 -7.65
C ARG A 386 -18.63 18.57 -8.95
N ARG A 387 -17.67 17.78 -9.42
CA ARG A 387 -17.83 16.90 -10.58
C ARG A 387 -17.38 15.48 -10.29
N TRP A 388 -17.99 14.53 -10.99
CA TRP A 388 -17.69 13.11 -10.86
C TRP A 388 -17.29 12.53 -12.22
N LEU A 389 -16.10 11.95 -12.26
CA LEU A 389 -15.59 11.15 -13.36
C LEU A 389 -15.56 9.67 -12.95
N VAL A 390 -15.90 8.78 -13.88
CA VAL A 390 -15.68 7.34 -13.75
C VAL A 390 -14.48 6.96 -14.61
N GLY A 391 -13.41 6.46 -14.01
CA GLY A 391 -12.28 5.82 -14.70
C GLY A 391 -12.46 4.31 -14.75
N ALA A 392 -12.77 3.78 -15.93
CA ALA A 392 -13.03 2.36 -16.08
C ALA A 392 -11.72 1.55 -16.17
N HIS A 393 -11.62 0.49 -15.37
CA HIS A 393 -10.46 -0.40 -15.31
C HIS A 393 -10.84 -1.88 -15.39
N VAL A 394 -12.13 -2.23 -15.26
CA VAL A 394 -12.62 -3.60 -15.41
C VAL A 394 -12.49 -4.00 -16.89
N PRO A 395 -11.81 -5.12 -17.20
CA PRO A 395 -11.77 -5.68 -18.54
C PRO A 395 -13.19 -5.90 -19.08
N PRO A 396 -13.49 -5.44 -20.31
CA PRO A 396 -14.80 -5.68 -20.89
C PRO A 396 -15.03 -7.19 -21.09
N ASP A 397 -16.27 -7.62 -20.83
CA ASP A 397 -16.70 -8.97 -21.18
C ASP A 397 -16.89 -9.03 -22.70
N PRO A 398 -16.18 -9.90 -23.43
CA PRO A 398 -16.29 -9.97 -24.89
C PRO A 398 -17.64 -10.51 -25.36
N ASP A 399 -18.34 -11.27 -24.52
CA ASP A 399 -19.54 -12.03 -24.90
C ASP A 399 -20.81 -11.44 -24.26
N GLY A 400 -20.71 -10.32 -23.54
CA GLY A 400 -21.86 -9.77 -22.82
C GLY A 400 -21.62 -8.46 -22.06
N PRO A 401 -22.56 -8.09 -21.18
CA PRO A 401 -22.48 -6.86 -20.42
C PRO A 401 -21.40 -6.93 -19.32
N THR A 402 -20.35 -6.11 -19.44
CA THR A 402 -19.32 -5.91 -18.39
C THR A 402 -19.88 -5.57 -17.00
N TYR A 403 -20.92 -4.73 -16.94
CA TYR A 403 -21.49 -4.24 -15.68
C TYR A 403 -22.91 -4.74 -15.45
N SER A 404 -23.34 -4.82 -14.19
CA SER A 404 -24.75 -4.97 -13.89
C SER A 404 -25.56 -3.73 -14.37
N ALA A 405 -26.81 -3.92 -14.75
CA ALA A 405 -27.68 -2.81 -15.18
C ALA A 405 -27.85 -1.71 -14.12
N GLY A 406 -27.79 -2.07 -12.83
CA GLY A 406 -27.85 -1.12 -11.72
C GLY A 406 -26.59 -0.25 -11.66
N LEU A 407 -25.42 -0.87 -11.77
CA LEU A 407 -24.12 -0.21 -11.77
C LEU A 407 -23.98 0.73 -12.99
N ALA A 408 -24.28 0.24 -14.20
CA ALA A 408 -24.26 1.05 -15.42
C ALA A 408 -25.16 2.29 -15.31
N ARG A 409 -26.40 2.12 -14.81
CA ARG A 409 -27.33 3.24 -14.60
C ARG A 409 -26.83 4.25 -13.56
N ALA A 410 -26.07 3.82 -12.57
CA ALA A 410 -25.46 4.74 -11.61
C ALA A 410 -24.30 5.51 -12.26
N MET A 411 -23.36 4.82 -12.94
CA MET A 411 -22.23 5.45 -13.64
C MET A 411 -22.66 6.42 -14.74
N ARG A 412 -23.79 6.16 -15.42
CA ARG A 412 -24.38 7.09 -16.40
C ARG A 412 -24.67 8.49 -15.85
N ARG A 413 -24.84 8.63 -14.52
CA ARG A 413 -25.07 9.92 -13.86
C ARG A 413 -23.79 10.71 -13.58
N ALA A 414 -22.62 10.14 -13.83
CA ALA A 414 -21.36 10.86 -13.74
C ALA A 414 -21.30 12.00 -14.77
N ASP A 415 -20.49 13.02 -14.47
CA ASP A 415 -20.26 14.14 -15.37
C ASP A 415 -19.35 13.74 -16.55
N GLY A 416 -18.59 12.64 -16.42
CA GLY A 416 -17.82 12.04 -17.51
C GLY A 416 -17.39 10.59 -17.27
N PHE A 417 -17.07 9.89 -18.36
CA PHE A 417 -16.56 8.51 -18.37
C PHE A 417 -15.21 8.47 -19.09
N VAL A 418 -14.19 7.95 -18.41
CA VAL A 418 -12.81 7.85 -18.88
C VAL A 418 -12.52 6.38 -19.18
N ALA A 419 -12.30 6.08 -20.47
CA ALA A 419 -11.87 4.78 -20.94
C ALA A 419 -10.35 4.74 -21.15
N LEU A 420 -9.77 3.54 -21.11
CA LEU A 420 -8.32 3.34 -21.27
C LEU A 420 -7.85 3.39 -22.74
N SER A 421 -8.75 3.13 -23.68
CA SER A 421 -8.50 3.22 -25.12
C SER A 421 -9.81 3.44 -25.88
N PRO A 422 -9.76 3.85 -27.16
CA PRO A 422 -10.95 3.91 -28.01
C PRO A 422 -11.65 2.56 -28.10
N ARG A 423 -10.88 1.47 -28.27
CA ARG A 423 -11.42 0.11 -28.33
C ARG A 423 -12.11 -0.33 -27.04
N HIS A 424 -11.53 0.00 -25.88
CA HIS A 424 -12.15 -0.28 -24.58
C HIS A 424 -13.50 0.43 -24.46
N ARG A 425 -13.56 1.70 -24.84
CA ARG A 425 -14.80 2.48 -24.85
C ARG A 425 -15.87 1.83 -25.72
N GLU A 426 -15.53 1.46 -26.96
CA GLU A 426 -16.45 0.82 -27.89
C GLU A 426 -17.04 -0.48 -27.33
N GLN A 427 -16.21 -1.33 -26.71
CA GLN A 427 -16.67 -2.59 -26.12
C GLN A 427 -17.62 -2.37 -24.92
N VAL A 428 -17.34 -1.36 -24.08
CA VAL A 428 -18.24 -0.99 -22.99
C VAL A 428 -19.56 -0.43 -23.54
N GLU A 429 -19.49 0.49 -24.51
CA GLU A 429 -20.66 1.16 -25.11
C GLU A 429 -21.54 0.21 -25.94
N ALA A 430 -21.00 -0.92 -26.41
CA ALA A 430 -21.78 -1.95 -27.10
C ALA A 430 -22.90 -2.55 -26.24
N HIS A 431 -22.74 -2.55 -24.91
CA HIS A 431 -23.69 -3.15 -23.97
C HIS A 431 -24.21 -2.18 -22.89
N HIS A 432 -23.59 -1.01 -22.72
CA HIS A 432 -23.91 -0.08 -21.63
C HIS A 432 -24.06 1.36 -22.12
N ASP A 433 -25.07 2.06 -21.58
CA ASP A 433 -25.14 3.52 -21.70
C ASP A 433 -24.34 4.16 -20.56
N VAL A 434 -23.18 4.74 -20.90
CA VAL A 434 -22.27 5.41 -19.96
C VAL A 434 -22.50 6.92 -19.92
N ALA A 435 -21.69 7.65 -19.14
CA ALA A 435 -21.83 9.10 -19.03
C ALA A 435 -21.75 9.82 -20.39
N ARG A 436 -22.41 10.97 -20.51
CA ARG A 436 -22.55 11.70 -21.78
C ARG A 436 -21.21 12.23 -22.31
N ARG A 437 -20.32 12.72 -21.45
CA ARG A 437 -18.97 13.14 -21.85
C ARG A 437 -18.04 11.93 -21.76
N ARG A 438 -17.31 11.65 -22.84
CA ARG A 438 -16.41 10.49 -22.93
C ARG A 438 -15.00 10.96 -23.19
N PHE A 439 -14.08 10.37 -22.45
CA PHE A 439 -12.66 10.65 -22.52
C PHE A 439 -11.89 9.35 -22.73
N VAL A 440 -10.70 9.48 -23.31
CA VAL A 440 -9.74 8.38 -23.38
C VAL A 440 -8.48 8.84 -22.64
N ALA A 441 -8.11 8.14 -21.58
CA ALA A 441 -6.88 8.35 -20.83
C ALA A 441 -6.16 7.01 -20.71
N PRO A 442 -5.16 6.73 -21.58
CA PRO A 442 -4.37 5.52 -21.46
C PRO A 442 -3.47 5.59 -20.21
N ASN A 443 -3.11 4.43 -19.68
CA ASN A 443 -2.22 4.37 -18.52
C ASN A 443 -0.78 4.72 -18.91
N GLY A 444 -0.03 5.26 -17.95
CA GLY A 444 1.41 5.51 -18.06
C GLY A 444 2.19 4.82 -16.95
N VAL A 445 3.40 4.33 -17.27
CA VAL A 445 4.26 3.57 -16.32
C VAL A 445 5.64 4.16 -16.10
N ALA A 446 6.06 5.11 -16.94
CA ALA A 446 7.36 5.75 -16.87
C ALA A 446 7.28 7.23 -17.28
N HIS A 447 8.14 8.05 -16.70
CA HIS A 447 8.31 9.45 -17.09
C HIS A 447 9.02 9.55 -18.44
N ALA A 448 8.62 10.52 -19.26
CA ALA A 448 9.23 10.77 -20.56
C ALA A 448 10.77 10.91 -20.49
N ALA A 449 11.27 11.61 -19.47
CA ALA A 449 12.70 11.79 -19.24
C ALA A 449 13.44 10.46 -18.99
N GLY A 450 12.85 9.57 -18.17
CA GLY A 450 13.44 8.25 -17.88
C GLY A 450 13.44 7.30 -19.06
N LEU A 451 12.60 7.56 -20.06
CA LEU A 451 12.55 6.76 -21.27
C LEU A 451 13.59 7.17 -22.30
N ALA A 452 14.11 8.41 -22.31
CA ALA A 452 14.99 8.93 -23.37
C ALA A 452 16.29 8.12 -23.53
N ASP A 453 16.87 7.68 -22.42
CA ASP A 453 18.21 7.07 -22.36
C ASP A 453 18.19 5.57 -22.03
N VAL A 454 17.07 4.88 -22.25
CA VAL A 454 16.97 3.43 -22.00
C VAL A 454 17.98 2.69 -22.91
N PRO A 455 18.98 2.00 -22.34
CA PRO A 455 20.04 1.38 -23.13
C PRO A 455 19.50 0.22 -23.97
N PRO A 456 20.19 -0.14 -25.07
CA PRO A 456 19.90 -1.37 -25.78
C PRO A 456 20.07 -2.56 -24.85
N ARG A 457 19.22 -3.58 -25.03
CA ARG A 457 19.38 -4.86 -24.35
C ARG A 457 20.69 -5.52 -24.82
N PRO A 458 21.39 -6.27 -23.95
CA PRO A 458 22.57 -7.02 -24.37
C PRO A 458 22.26 -7.92 -25.56
N GLU A 459 23.19 -8.02 -26.51
CA GLU A 459 23.06 -8.98 -27.60
C GLU A 459 23.04 -10.41 -27.06
N ARG A 460 22.20 -11.25 -27.67
CA ARG A 460 22.13 -12.67 -27.34
C ARG A 460 23.30 -13.42 -27.95
N ASP A 461 23.80 -14.39 -27.21
CA ASP A 461 24.74 -15.38 -27.75
C ASP A 461 24.06 -16.17 -28.88
N PRO A 462 24.68 -16.28 -30.07
CA PRO A 462 24.16 -17.08 -31.16
C PRO A 462 23.94 -18.54 -30.72
N GLY A 463 22.70 -19.03 -30.90
CA GLY A 463 22.32 -20.40 -30.53
C GLY A 463 21.91 -20.61 -29.06
N ALA A 464 22.03 -19.60 -28.19
CA ALA A 464 21.49 -19.68 -26.84
C ALA A 464 19.95 -19.75 -26.87
N PRO A 465 19.30 -20.47 -25.93
CA PRO A 465 17.84 -20.51 -25.84
C PRO A 465 17.23 -19.10 -25.72
N LEU A 466 16.12 -18.86 -26.42
CA LEU A 466 15.35 -17.62 -26.25
C LEU A 466 14.64 -17.63 -24.89
N ARG A 467 14.89 -16.62 -24.05
CA ARG A 467 14.33 -16.52 -22.70
C ARG A 467 13.00 -15.77 -22.73
N LEU A 468 11.91 -16.53 -22.68
CA LEU A 468 10.56 -16.01 -22.60
C LEU A 468 10.21 -15.73 -21.13
N VAL A 469 9.42 -14.69 -20.89
CA VAL A 469 8.91 -14.39 -19.56
C VAL A 469 7.42 -14.06 -19.60
N MET A 470 6.70 -14.52 -18.59
CA MET A 470 5.33 -14.10 -18.31
C MET A 470 5.28 -13.53 -16.89
N MET A 471 4.75 -12.31 -16.73
CA MET A 471 4.52 -11.71 -15.41
C MET A 471 3.05 -11.33 -15.27
N SER A 472 2.32 -11.95 -14.35
CA SER A 472 0.91 -11.62 -14.10
C SER A 472 0.40 -12.15 -12.75
N ARG A 473 -0.84 -11.80 -12.38
CA ARG A 473 -1.55 -12.58 -11.37
C ARG A 473 -1.91 -13.93 -11.96
N ILE A 474 -1.62 -15.02 -11.24
CA ILE A 474 -1.87 -16.38 -11.74
C ILE A 474 -3.34 -16.74 -11.54
N VAL A 475 -4.13 -16.48 -12.59
CA VAL A 475 -5.54 -16.86 -12.74
C VAL A 475 -5.77 -17.41 -14.14
N GLU A 476 -6.81 -18.22 -14.31
CA GLU A 476 -7.10 -18.90 -15.58
C GLU A 476 -7.18 -17.95 -16.79
N LEU A 477 -7.81 -16.79 -16.63
CA LEU A 477 -7.95 -15.78 -17.70
C LEU A 477 -6.62 -15.19 -18.21
N LYS A 478 -5.53 -15.32 -17.44
CA LYS A 478 -4.18 -14.92 -17.88
C LYS A 478 -3.49 -16.00 -18.70
N ASN A 479 -4.07 -17.20 -18.83
CA ASN A 479 -3.66 -18.26 -19.75
C ASN A 479 -2.18 -18.74 -19.67
N PRO A 480 -1.56 -18.87 -18.48
CA PRO A 480 -0.20 -19.40 -18.43
C PRO A 480 -0.11 -20.84 -18.95
N HIS A 481 -1.16 -21.65 -18.73
CA HIS A 481 -1.25 -23.03 -19.21
C HIS A 481 -1.29 -23.13 -20.75
N LEU A 482 -2.04 -22.24 -21.42
CA LEU A 482 -2.10 -22.18 -22.88
C LEU A 482 -0.73 -21.86 -23.48
N LEU A 483 0.02 -20.94 -22.86
CA LEU A 483 1.37 -20.60 -23.29
C LEU A 483 2.32 -21.79 -23.15
N VAL A 484 2.25 -22.52 -22.03
CA VAL A 484 3.04 -23.74 -21.81
C VAL A 484 2.69 -24.79 -22.87
N GLU A 485 1.41 -25.04 -23.15
CA GLU A 485 0.96 -26.03 -24.15
C GLU A 485 1.33 -25.64 -25.60
N ALA A 486 1.34 -24.34 -25.91
CA ALA A 486 1.83 -23.84 -27.20
C ALA A 486 3.32 -24.15 -27.37
N LEU A 487 4.13 -23.85 -26.36
CA LEU A 487 5.58 -24.10 -26.31
C LEU A 487 5.93 -25.59 -26.28
N ASP A 488 5.08 -26.42 -25.67
CA ASP A 488 5.22 -27.87 -25.67
C ASP A 488 5.28 -28.47 -27.09
N GLY A 489 4.57 -27.85 -28.05
CA GLY A 489 4.63 -28.22 -29.46
C GLY A 489 5.88 -27.71 -30.21
N LEU A 490 6.79 -26.99 -29.54
CA LEU A 490 7.98 -26.35 -30.12
C LEU A 490 9.26 -26.83 -29.42
N ARG A 491 9.28 -28.07 -28.93
CA ARG A 491 10.41 -28.66 -28.19
C ARG A 491 11.71 -28.72 -29.01
N ASP A 492 11.60 -28.79 -30.33
CA ASP A 492 12.70 -28.82 -31.30
C ASP A 492 13.47 -27.49 -31.40
N ARG A 493 12.91 -26.40 -30.87
CA ARG A 493 13.53 -25.07 -30.80
C ARG A 493 14.13 -24.81 -29.42
N ALA A 494 15.14 -23.94 -29.36
CA ALA A 494 15.80 -23.58 -28.10
C ALA A 494 15.08 -22.41 -27.41
N TRP A 495 14.38 -22.69 -26.30
CA TRP A 495 13.65 -21.71 -25.49
C TRP A 495 13.56 -22.12 -24.02
N THR A 496 13.43 -21.12 -23.14
CA THR A 496 13.05 -21.27 -21.73
C THR A 496 11.92 -20.30 -21.40
N LEU A 497 11.09 -20.62 -20.41
CA LEU A 497 10.00 -19.78 -19.93
C LEU A 497 10.11 -19.60 -18.41
N ASP A 498 10.23 -18.35 -17.97
CA ASP A 498 10.06 -17.97 -16.56
C ASP A 498 8.65 -17.40 -16.35
N VAL A 499 7.90 -17.95 -15.39
CA VAL A 499 6.57 -17.46 -15.00
C VAL A 499 6.65 -16.82 -13.62
N PHE A 500 6.51 -15.49 -13.59
CA PHE A 500 6.43 -14.70 -12.37
C PHE A 500 4.98 -14.33 -12.05
N GLY A 501 4.62 -14.46 -10.78
CA GLY A 501 3.28 -14.21 -10.31
C GLY A 501 2.86 -15.14 -9.19
N ASP A 502 1.79 -14.74 -8.51
CA ASP A 502 1.03 -15.62 -7.64
C ASP A 502 -0.47 -15.42 -7.85
N GLY A 503 -1.27 -16.34 -7.34
CA GLY A 503 -2.72 -16.26 -7.45
C GLY A 503 -3.41 -17.56 -7.06
N PRO A 504 -4.74 -17.52 -6.93
CA PRO A 504 -5.52 -18.65 -6.43
C PRO A 504 -5.41 -19.90 -7.32
N ASP A 505 -5.11 -19.72 -8.61
CA ASP A 505 -5.00 -20.82 -9.57
C ASP A 505 -3.57 -21.36 -9.71
N ARG A 506 -2.57 -20.80 -9.01
CA ARG A 506 -1.16 -21.12 -9.23
C ARG A 506 -0.90 -22.62 -9.13
N ALA A 507 -1.22 -23.23 -8.00
CA ALA A 507 -0.95 -24.66 -7.79
C ALA A 507 -1.61 -25.55 -8.85
N ARG A 508 -2.84 -25.23 -9.26
CA ARG A 508 -3.59 -25.96 -10.29
C ARG A 508 -2.95 -25.81 -11.67
N LEU A 509 -2.61 -24.58 -12.07
CA LEU A 509 -2.07 -24.30 -13.40
C LEU A 509 -0.61 -24.72 -13.53
N GLU A 510 0.18 -24.62 -12.46
CA GLU A 510 1.55 -25.12 -12.39
C GLU A 510 1.59 -26.64 -12.57
N ALA A 511 0.65 -27.37 -11.95
CA ALA A 511 0.52 -28.82 -12.09
C ALA A 511 0.14 -29.30 -13.51
N LEU A 512 -0.31 -28.40 -14.40
CA LEU A 512 -0.55 -28.72 -15.81
C LEU A 512 0.74 -28.72 -16.64
N THR A 513 1.87 -28.28 -16.08
CA THR A 513 3.17 -28.30 -16.76
C THR A 513 3.66 -29.75 -16.87
N PRO A 514 3.89 -30.28 -18.09
CA PRO A 514 4.44 -31.63 -18.27
C PRO A 514 5.76 -31.82 -17.51
N ASP A 515 5.95 -33.01 -16.92
CA ASP A 515 7.13 -33.30 -16.10
C ASP A 515 8.45 -33.13 -16.86
N ASP A 516 8.46 -33.44 -18.16
CA ASP A 516 9.61 -33.32 -19.04
C ASP A 516 9.87 -31.88 -19.55
N LEU A 517 8.99 -30.93 -19.23
CA LEU A 517 9.20 -29.50 -19.50
C LEU A 517 9.69 -28.72 -18.27
N ARG A 518 9.80 -29.32 -17.09
CA ARG A 518 10.16 -28.61 -15.85
C ARG A 518 11.55 -27.99 -15.86
N ASP A 519 12.47 -28.50 -16.68
CA ASP A 519 13.81 -27.90 -16.87
C ASP A 519 13.76 -26.60 -17.69
N ARG A 520 12.70 -26.43 -18.50
CA ARG A 520 12.50 -25.30 -19.43
C ARG A 520 11.48 -24.29 -18.94
N VAL A 521 10.47 -24.72 -18.19
CA VAL A 521 9.39 -23.88 -17.63
C VAL A 521 9.58 -23.76 -16.13
N ARG A 522 9.86 -22.55 -15.65
CA ARG A 522 10.17 -22.29 -14.24
C ARG A 522 9.15 -21.33 -13.64
N TRP A 523 8.40 -21.84 -12.66
CA TRP A 523 7.45 -21.05 -11.89
C TRP A 523 8.16 -20.36 -10.73
N ARG A 524 8.50 -19.07 -10.92
CA ARG A 524 9.34 -18.29 -10.01
C ARG A 524 8.60 -17.73 -8.80
N GLY A 525 7.27 -17.75 -8.85
CA GLY A 525 6.42 -17.16 -7.82
C GLY A 525 6.42 -15.64 -7.87
N TRP A 526 6.12 -15.00 -6.73
CA TRP A 526 5.97 -13.56 -6.65
C TRP A 526 7.24 -12.80 -7.05
N SER A 527 7.08 -11.68 -7.77
CA SER A 527 8.15 -10.75 -8.13
C SER A 527 7.87 -9.38 -7.53
N PRO A 528 8.89 -8.67 -7.00
CA PRO A 528 8.74 -7.30 -6.53
C PRO A 528 8.41 -6.31 -7.66
N GLY A 529 8.71 -6.64 -8.91
CA GLY A 529 8.38 -5.80 -10.04
C GLY A 529 8.99 -6.24 -11.37
N PRO A 530 8.75 -5.46 -12.43
CA PRO A 530 9.26 -5.74 -13.77
C PRO A 530 10.79 -5.75 -13.85
N ASP A 531 11.51 -4.93 -13.06
CA ASP A 531 12.98 -4.92 -13.10
C ASP A 531 13.58 -6.29 -12.71
N HIS A 532 13.00 -6.93 -11.68
CA HIS A 532 13.40 -8.28 -11.28
C HIS A 532 12.91 -9.34 -12.26
N ALA A 533 11.63 -9.29 -12.66
CA ALA A 533 11.06 -10.33 -13.52
C ALA A 533 11.65 -10.31 -14.94
N PHE A 534 12.02 -9.14 -15.45
CA PHE A 534 12.44 -8.97 -16.84
C PHE A 534 13.96 -8.85 -17.01
N ALA A 535 14.73 -8.87 -15.91
CA ALA A 535 16.17 -8.67 -15.91
C ALA A 535 16.87 -9.47 -17.02
N ASP A 536 16.55 -10.77 -17.09
CA ASP A 536 17.15 -11.74 -18.01
C ASP A 536 16.22 -12.18 -19.14
N ALA A 537 15.10 -11.47 -19.37
CA ALA A 537 14.16 -11.85 -20.41
C ALA A 537 14.59 -11.34 -21.79
N ASP A 538 14.28 -12.09 -22.84
CA ASP A 538 14.43 -11.68 -24.23
C ASP A 538 13.08 -11.28 -24.85
N VAL A 539 11.98 -11.90 -24.43
CA VAL A 539 10.62 -11.62 -24.92
C VAL A 539 9.62 -11.75 -23.77
N VAL A 540 8.68 -10.81 -23.68
CA VAL A 540 7.55 -10.88 -22.73
C VAL A 540 6.32 -11.44 -23.43
N CYS A 541 5.69 -12.45 -22.83
CA CYS A 541 4.50 -13.12 -23.35
C CYS A 541 3.26 -12.84 -22.48
N LEU A 542 2.17 -12.37 -23.10
CA LEU A 542 0.89 -12.11 -22.44
C LEU A 542 -0.26 -12.82 -23.17
N PRO A 543 -0.52 -14.11 -22.86
CA PRO A 543 -1.55 -14.93 -23.51
C PRO A 543 -2.98 -14.70 -23.01
N SER A 544 -3.20 -13.62 -22.25
CA SER A 544 -4.46 -13.29 -21.61
C SER A 544 -5.65 -13.35 -22.57
N ARG A 545 -6.79 -13.84 -22.07
CA ARG A 545 -8.10 -13.77 -22.76
C ARG A 545 -8.91 -12.54 -22.40
N SER A 546 -8.57 -11.90 -21.28
CA SER A 546 -9.30 -10.74 -20.77
C SER A 546 -8.32 -9.74 -20.18
N GLU A 547 -8.27 -8.56 -20.79
CA GLU A 547 -7.48 -7.40 -20.40
C GLU A 547 -8.25 -6.14 -20.78
N ALA A 548 -8.20 -5.09 -19.96
CA ALA A 548 -8.62 -3.75 -20.39
C ALA A 548 -7.43 -3.03 -21.05
N PHE A 549 -6.31 -2.95 -20.31
CA PHE A 549 -5.10 -2.23 -20.69
C PHE A 549 -3.92 -2.74 -19.81
N PRO A 550 -3.21 -3.80 -20.23
CA PRO A 550 -2.24 -4.48 -19.38
C PRO A 550 -0.96 -3.65 -19.17
N LEU A 551 -0.75 -3.16 -17.94
CA LEU A 551 0.45 -2.38 -17.59
C LEU A 551 1.76 -3.11 -17.90
N THR A 552 1.77 -4.44 -17.79
CA THR A 552 2.92 -5.29 -18.09
C THR A 552 3.46 -5.12 -19.51
N ILE A 553 2.60 -4.81 -20.49
CA ILE A 553 3.04 -4.47 -21.86
C ILE A 553 3.82 -3.16 -21.85
N LEU A 554 3.31 -2.13 -21.18
CA LEU A 554 4.01 -0.86 -21.07
C LEU A 554 5.30 -0.98 -20.27
N GLU A 555 5.30 -1.76 -19.19
CA GLU A 555 6.48 -2.02 -18.36
C GLU A 555 7.58 -2.70 -19.17
N ALA A 556 7.22 -3.60 -20.10
CA ALA A 556 8.14 -4.26 -21.02
C ALA A 556 8.66 -3.30 -22.10
N MET A 557 7.77 -2.59 -22.79
CA MET A 557 8.14 -1.62 -23.83
C MET A 557 9.03 -0.50 -23.29
N ALA A 558 8.75 0.01 -22.08
CA ALA A 558 9.58 0.99 -21.37
C ALA A 558 11.00 0.49 -21.09
N ARG A 559 11.22 -0.83 -21.03
CA ARG A 559 12.51 -1.50 -20.83
C ARG A 559 13.13 -1.99 -22.11
N ARG A 560 12.59 -1.56 -23.26
CA ARG A 560 13.07 -1.96 -24.58
C ARG A 560 13.05 -3.50 -24.74
N LEU A 561 11.96 -4.12 -24.27
CA LEU A 561 11.71 -5.54 -24.45
C LEU A 561 10.57 -5.76 -25.46
N PRO A 562 10.74 -6.69 -26.41
CA PRO A 562 9.69 -7.06 -27.34
C PRO A 562 8.58 -7.83 -26.61
N VAL A 563 7.35 -7.64 -27.09
CA VAL A 563 6.14 -8.20 -26.48
C VAL A 563 5.41 -9.06 -27.51
N VAL A 564 4.97 -10.24 -27.09
CA VAL A 564 4.00 -11.09 -27.79
C VAL A 564 2.75 -11.15 -26.93
N ALA A 565 1.60 -10.72 -27.46
CA ALA A 565 0.37 -10.64 -26.66
C ALA A 565 -0.89 -10.96 -27.46
N SER A 566 -1.91 -11.48 -26.78
CA SER A 566 -3.21 -11.79 -27.37
C SER A 566 -3.92 -10.52 -27.83
N ALA A 567 -4.65 -10.58 -28.94
CA ALA A 567 -5.46 -9.47 -29.47
C ALA A 567 -6.72 -9.22 -28.62
N THR A 568 -6.54 -8.68 -27.42
CA THR A 568 -7.64 -8.42 -26.47
C THR A 568 -7.75 -6.93 -26.19
N CYS A 569 -8.96 -6.37 -26.31
CA CYS A 569 -9.28 -4.98 -25.99
C CYS A 569 -8.24 -3.99 -26.56
N ALA A 570 -7.50 -3.25 -25.71
CA ALA A 570 -6.54 -2.23 -26.11
C ALA A 570 -5.20 -2.79 -26.65
N VAL A 571 -4.92 -4.08 -26.50
CA VAL A 571 -3.60 -4.66 -26.82
C VAL A 571 -3.16 -4.43 -28.27
N PRO A 572 -4.01 -4.62 -29.30
CA PRO A 572 -3.63 -4.32 -30.68
C PRO A 572 -3.21 -2.86 -30.87
N ASP A 573 -3.94 -1.92 -30.27
CA ASP A 573 -3.59 -0.49 -30.31
C ASP A 573 -2.25 -0.29 -29.58
N MET A 574 -2.06 -0.87 -28.40
CA MET A 574 -0.82 -0.73 -27.63
C MET A 574 0.42 -1.23 -28.40
N LEU A 575 0.28 -2.29 -29.20
CA LEU A 575 1.35 -2.87 -30.01
C LEU A 575 1.36 -2.37 -31.47
N ASP A 576 0.66 -1.27 -31.75
CA ASP A 576 0.59 -0.64 -33.07
C ASP A 576 0.23 -1.63 -34.19
N HIS A 577 -0.77 -2.47 -33.91
CA HIS A 577 -1.28 -3.53 -34.78
C HIS A 577 -0.19 -4.43 -35.36
N GLY A 578 0.80 -4.81 -34.53
CA GLY A 578 1.89 -5.70 -34.92
C GLY A 578 3.18 -4.98 -35.31
N ARG A 579 3.17 -3.64 -35.38
CA ARG A 579 4.38 -2.87 -35.71
C ARG A 579 5.30 -2.71 -34.49
N ALA A 580 4.76 -2.58 -33.28
CA ALA A 580 5.54 -2.35 -32.04
C ALA A 580 5.60 -3.58 -31.11
N GLY A 581 5.18 -4.75 -31.60
CA GLY A 581 5.18 -6.04 -30.91
C GLY A 581 4.44 -7.08 -31.75
N VAL A 582 4.30 -8.31 -31.27
CA VAL A 582 3.54 -9.36 -31.96
C VAL A 582 2.15 -9.45 -31.35
N VAL A 583 1.12 -9.38 -32.18
CA VAL A 583 -0.28 -9.51 -31.79
C VAL A 583 -0.78 -10.89 -32.23
N VAL A 584 -1.34 -11.67 -31.31
CA VAL A 584 -1.89 -13.01 -31.57
C VAL A 584 -3.42 -12.94 -31.60
N ASP A 585 -4.00 -12.94 -32.79
CA ASP A 585 -5.46 -12.84 -32.97
C ASP A 585 -6.20 -14.12 -32.55
N ASP A 586 -5.67 -15.28 -32.94
CA ASP A 586 -6.22 -16.58 -32.57
C ASP A 586 -5.72 -16.99 -31.17
N VAL A 587 -6.49 -16.68 -30.13
CA VAL A 587 -6.17 -16.97 -28.72
C VAL A 587 -6.45 -18.45 -28.39
N THR A 588 -5.86 -19.33 -29.19
CA THR A 588 -5.83 -20.78 -29.00
C THR A 588 -4.39 -21.26 -28.88
N VAL A 589 -4.20 -22.50 -28.44
CA VAL A 589 -2.88 -23.16 -28.39
C VAL A 589 -2.20 -23.11 -29.76
N GLN A 590 -2.95 -23.34 -30.85
CA GLN A 590 -2.38 -23.39 -32.20
C GLN A 590 -2.01 -21.99 -32.72
N GLY A 591 -2.83 -20.98 -32.47
CA GLY A 591 -2.50 -19.59 -32.82
C GLY A 591 -1.24 -19.10 -32.09
N TRP A 592 -1.16 -19.33 -30.78
CA TRP A 592 0.02 -19.00 -29.99
C TRP A 592 1.26 -19.78 -30.42
N ARG A 593 1.14 -21.08 -30.69
CA ARG A 593 2.24 -21.90 -31.21
C ARG A 593 2.78 -21.36 -32.53
N THR A 594 1.89 -20.93 -33.42
CA THR A 594 2.27 -20.39 -34.73
C THR A 594 3.03 -19.06 -34.57
N ALA A 595 2.54 -18.16 -33.72
CA ALA A 595 3.20 -16.88 -33.44
C ALA A 595 4.58 -17.08 -32.78
N LEU A 596 4.66 -17.98 -31.79
CA LEU A 596 5.92 -18.29 -31.09
C LEU A 596 6.93 -18.98 -31.99
N ALA A 597 6.48 -19.88 -32.88
CA ALA A 597 7.36 -20.50 -33.88
C ALA A 597 8.03 -19.43 -34.75
N ALA A 598 7.26 -18.46 -35.27
CA ALA A 598 7.82 -17.37 -36.06
C ALA A 598 8.86 -16.53 -35.29
N VAL A 599 8.58 -16.23 -34.01
CA VAL A 599 9.51 -15.50 -33.13
C VAL A 599 10.79 -16.29 -32.83
N LEU A 600 10.67 -17.61 -32.64
CA LEU A 600 11.79 -18.50 -32.34
C LEU A 600 12.65 -18.77 -33.58
N ASP A 601 12.04 -18.84 -34.76
CA ASP A 601 12.70 -19.17 -36.02
C ASP A 601 13.43 -17.95 -36.61
N ASP A 602 12.94 -16.72 -36.36
CA ASP A 602 13.63 -15.47 -36.74
C ASP A 602 13.69 -14.44 -35.58
N PRO A 603 14.63 -14.61 -34.63
CA PRO A 603 14.78 -13.68 -33.51
C PRO A 603 15.42 -12.34 -33.92
N THR A 604 15.89 -12.18 -35.16
CA THR A 604 16.64 -10.97 -35.57
C THR A 604 15.77 -9.72 -35.59
N GLY A 605 14.46 -9.87 -35.83
CA GLY A 605 13.49 -8.78 -35.81
C GLY A 605 13.13 -8.25 -34.41
N LEU A 606 13.51 -8.96 -33.34
CA LEU A 606 13.10 -8.63 -31.96
C LEU A 606 13.63 -7.29 -31.49
N SER A 607 14.88 -6.93 -31.82
CA SER A 607 15.44 -5.62 -31.44
C SER A 607 14.67 -4.47 -32.08
N ALA A 608 14.30 -4.61 -33.36
CA ALA A 608 13.55 -3.57 -34.06
C ALA A 608 12.12 -3.43 -33.52
N LEU A 609 11.49 -4.53 -33.12
CA LEU A 609 10.19 -4.49 -32.42
C LEU A 609 10.31 -3.81 -31.06
N ALA A 610 11.34 -4.13 -30.28
CA ALA A 610 11.61 -3.51 -28.99
C ALA A 610 11.82 -2.00 -29.09
N ASP A 611 12.56 -1.54 -30.11
CA ASP A 611 12.82 -0.12 -30.36
C ASP A 611 11.53 0.64 -30.68
N ARG A 612 10.68 0.06 -31.53
CA ARG A 612 9.37 0.64 -31.86
C ARG A 612 8.43 0.60 -30.66
N GLY A 613 8.51 -0.44 -29.83
CA GLY A 613 7.82 -0.53 -28.55
C GLY A 613 8.18 0.63 -27.63
N LEU A 614 9.47 0.84 -27.39
CA LEU A 614 9.97 1.93 -26.56
C LEU A 614 9.58 3.31 -27.10
N ALA A 615 9.72 3.54 -28.41
CA ALA A 615 9.30 4.78 -29.06
C ALA A 615 7.80 5.04 -28.84
N ARG A 616 6.97 4.01 -29.02
CA ARG A 616 5.53 4.11 -28.80
C ARG A 616 5.18 4.44 -27.35
N THR A 617 5.88 3.87 -26.37
CA THR A 617 5.69 4.23 -24.95
C THR A 617 6.04 5.69 -24.69
N ARG A 618 7.14 6.20 -25.26
CA ARG A 618 7.54 7.62 -25.15
C ARG A 618 6.49 8.56 -25.74
N ASP A 619 5.88 8.19 -26.85
CA ASP A 619 4.97 9.06 -27.59
C ASP A 619 3.53 9.08 -27.01
N HIS A 620 3.09 7.99 -26.38
CA HIS A 620 1.66 7.82 -26.03
C HIS A 620 1.37 7.34 -24.61
N TYR A 621 2.34 6.73 -23.92
CA TYR A 621 2.08 5.97 -22.69
C TYR A 621 3.01 6.37 -21.54
N THR A 622 3.35 7.65 -21.50
CA THR A 622 4.09 8.25 -20.38
C THR A 622 3.15 8.61 -19.24
N ILE A 623 3.72 8.75 -18.04
CA ILE A 623 3.00 9.26 -16.87
C ILE A 623 2.45 10.66 -17.17
N GLU A 624 3.21 11.47 -17.90
CA GLU A 624 2.79 12.81 -18.30
C GLU A 624 1.61 12.80 -19.25
N ALA A 625 1.62 11.96 -20.30
CA ALA A 625 0.53 11.86 -21.26
C ALA A 625 -0.77 11.38 -20.60
N MET A 626 -0.65 10.45 -19.65
CA MET A 626 -1.78 10.01 -18.82
C MET A 626 -2.35 11.17 -17.99
N ALA A 627 -1.50 11.91 -17.28
CA ALA A 627 -1.93 13.04 -16.46
C ALA A 627 -2.54 14.17 -17.31
N ASP A 628 -1.99 14.46 -18.49
CA ASP A 628 -2.56 15.42 -19.44
C ASP A 628 -4.00 15.03 -19.83
N ALA A 629 -4.23 13.75 -20.12
CA ALA A 629 -5.57 13.25 -20.48
C ALA A 629 -6.57 13.40 -19.33
N TYR A 630 -6.15 13.15 -18.09
CA TYR A 630 -6.98 13.35 -16.90
C TYR A 630 -7.21 14.84 -16.60
N GLU A 631 -6.20 15.70 -16.71
CA GLU A 631 -6.35 17.16 -16.54
C GLU A 631 -7.31 17.75 -17.58
N ASN A 632 -7.26 17.26 -18.83
CA ASN A 632 -8.22 17.62 -19.87
C ASN A 632 -9.64 17.20 -19.48
N ALA A 633 -9.83 15.95 -19.05
CA ALA A 633 -11.15 15.47 -18.60
C ALA A 633 -11.68 16.28 -17.41
N ILE A 634 -10.83 16.59 -16.43
CA ILE A 634 -11.14 17.41 -15.26
C ILE A 634 -11.56 18.82 -15.67
N THR A 635 -10.78 19.46 -16.55
CA THR A 635 -11.03 20.82 -17.03
C THR A 635 -12.36 20.88 -17.78
N GLU A 636 -12.59 19.91 -18.67
CA GLU A 636 -13.84 19.86 -19.41
C GLU A 636 -15.04 19.70 -18.49
N VAL A 637 -15.06 18.74 -17.55
CA VAL A 637 -16.24 18.57 -16.67
C VAL A 637 -16.50 19.75 -15.74
N LEU A 638 -15.47 20.52 -15.38
CA LEU A 638 -15.61 21.72 -14.57
C LEU A 638 -16.15 22.91 -15.37
N SER A 639 -15.97 22.94 -16.69
CA SER A 639 -16.64 23.86 -17.62
C SER A 639 -18.08 23.47 -17.93
#